data_AF-A0A7D6GVU0-F1
#
_entry.id   AF-A0A7D6GVU0-F1
#
_cell.length_a   1.000
_cell.length_b   1.000
_cell.length_c   1.000
_cell.angle_alpha   90.00
_cell.angle_beta   90.00
_cell.angle_gamma   90.00
#
_symmetry.space_group_name_H-M   'P 1'
#
loop_
_entity.id
_entity.type
_entity.pdbx_description
1 polymer ?
#
loop_
_entity_poly.entity_id
_entity_poly.type
_entity_poly.pdbx_seq_one_letter_code
_entity_poly.pdbx_strand_id
1 'polypeptide(L)'
;MNYGLDIEPEAIRAATDAGDGPTIESVPPVVIPVDDAALEAAGLSRDGVTVETDGTTYAVGAAARAVVDAGNGPDAADAHADTNANAEPQSLFAAGVLATDETIDSIAAFDALVDDVTGDATDGRLCYTTPGSFADAAAPIDAHREVVESVLADRGVDATPISKGFAVVYDQLAADNYTGLGVCLESQTTSAALAYYGVPAMAVTIAKGREWIVEHAAGATGHAPEQVAGVLEDFALDPDAGAGGIESALAAAYDALVAELIDAIRAEADETELQQGLSVPIAIGGDGVIEGVEFLVGGRFDAAALPFSVRGVRLAENPAESAARGALAAARDGLEGDEGVIGSEFGSDGGETDRIPNAAEAIARDEGGSGPEQTELAFDEFAGGGATERTDDAIDQLFDRLANRDDEIESVREDLEALFEDIEYVEERTAAADEVDELDERLESFADELTDLEAESETHASDSDIATLDDDIASLDDELEALSDAFVALEDDVAELDDALAAVETTAADERADLDDRLAELAGDLDDRFAELASDLEAVTDRTATIDETLGGVRTDLEDLETTAATETALETVEEIVSQLSDDIDDLEAGIERTGTRMDGVAGRLEELNTRLDGVSGRLEEQSERTDARFDAVEATIDEEVASLETTVRDLDETMSAVSERLDDVVERTASTETVDGLAADLEGVTDAIDDDIGALESTVERIDAESAMDDELTALRDSLETTSDEITSVAADVEDLATDLESVEGRIDEIDGDLSDRVDDVRTTFESRIDDVQTTLEEDIAALDDDLERETDSIAETVTAIDDRVDGTERRVADHDDRLDTVGATLETVEVDINRISADLESLEERIDADDGTSEPAVEIEDDVSAIADRLESLRTDHDALARTVESDPDESAVQVLEEVRTLDSEIDSLDERVAAVAEQHSSLEERIETMDARIGDVETHNGRDEEIEALRTELAAVRGDGTATPTLPSSIVAGGGGAGVVAGGVAALTGNVVIGTGAALVGLVLIGVAVALVR
;
A
#
# COMPACT_ATOMS: atom_id res chain seq x y z
N MET A 1 -11.43 31.19 17.31
CA MET A 1 -11.04 31.97 16.11
C MET A 1 -11.50 31.20 14.88
N ASN A 2 -11.36 31.72 13.66
CA ASN A 2 -11.63 30.93 12.45
C ASN A 2 -10.29 30.64 11.76
N TYR A 3 -10.18 29.44 11.21
CA TYR A 3 -8.98 28.92 10.58
C TYR A 3 -9.34 28.40 9.19
N GLY A 4 -8.48 28.67 8.21
CA GLY A 4 -8.50 28.00 6.92
C GLY A 4 -7.22 27.20 6.80
N LEU A 5 -7.32 25.87 6.73
CA LEU A 5 -6.18 24.99 6.51
C LEU A 5 -6.18 24.55 5.06
N ASP A 6 -5.05 24.67 4.40
CA ASP A 6 -4.86 24.24 3.03
C ASP A 6 -3.82 23.13 3.01
N ILE A 7 -4.21 21.97 2.49
CA ILE A 7 -3.42 20.75 2.53
C ILE A 7 -3.01 20.40 1.11
N GLU A 8 -1.78 20.77 0.73
CA GLU A 8 -1.23 20.55 -0.60
C GLU A 8 0.13 19.83 -0.52
N PRO A 9 0.53 19.08 -1.55
CA PRO A 9 1.81 18.35 -1.58
C PRO A 9 3.06 19.24 -1.48
N GLU A 10 3.01 20.51 -1.91
CA GLU A 10 4.18 21.41 -1.81
C GLU A 10 4.19 22.25 -0.53
N ALA A 11 3.02 22.48 0.05
CA ALA A 11 2.87 23.31 1.24
C ALA A 11 1.55 23.04 1.97
N ILE A 12 1.64 22.88 3.28
CA ILE A 12 0.49 23.02 4.17
C ILE A 12 0.44 24.47 4.62
N ARG A 13 -0.70 25.14 4.41
CA ARG A 13 -0.88 26.56 4.74
C ARG A 13 -2.03 26.78 5.72
N ALA A 14 -1.81 27.55 6.77
CA ALA A 14 -2.86 27.94 7.70
C ALA A 14 -3.13 29.45 7.63
N ALA A 15 -4.34 29.80 7.21
CA ALA A 15 -4.86 31.16 7.21
C ALA A 15 -5.62 31.46 8.51
N THR A 16 -5.24 32.53 9.20
CA THR A 16 -5.82 32.97 10.47
C THR A 16 -6.28 34.42 10.45
N ASP A 17 -7.29 34.75 11.27
CA ASP A 17 -7.86 36.10 11.35
C ASP A 17 -7.19 36.93 12.46
N ALA A 18 -6.02 37.51 12.18
CA ALA A 18 -5.24 38.28 13.16
C ALA A 18 -5.66 39.76 13.31
N GLY A 19 -6.85 40.15 12.83
CA GLY A 19 -7.43 41.48 13.06
C GLY A 19 -6.93 42.62 12.17
N ASP A 20 -5.79 42.45 11.48
CA ASP A 20 -5.26 43.37 10.45
C ASP A 20 -5.42 42.82 9.01
N GLY A 21 -6.11 41.70 8.84
CA GLY A 21 -6.24 40.93 7.60
C GLY A 21 -5.93 39.44 7.83
N PRO A 22 -6.18 38.57 6.85
CA PRO A 22 -5.76 37.17 6.94
C PRO A 22 -4.23 37.08 6.95
N THR A 23 -3.67 36.37 7.93
CA THR A 23 -2.25 35.99 7.99
C THR A 23 -2.13 34.52 7.60
N ILE A 24 -1.16 34.19 6.73
CA ILE A 24 -0.94 32.82 6.26
C ILE A 24 0.44 32.37 6.72
N GLU A 25 0.47 31.24 7.43
CA GLU A 25 1.68 30.48 7.76
C GLU A 25 1.77 29.27 6.82
N SER A 26 2.97 28.85 6.47
CA SER A 26 3.19 27.80 5.46
C SER A 26 4.41 26.95 5.81
N VAL A 27 4.25 25.64 5.69
CA VAL A 27 5.31 24.64 5.89
C VAL A 27 5.33 23.63 4.75
N PRO A 28 6.51 23.19 4.28
CA PRO A 28 6.58 22.15 3.25
C PRO A 28 6.29 20.77 3.88
N PRO A 29 5.44 19.91 3.29
CA PRO A 29 5.14 18.61 3.88
C PRO A 29 6.12 17.53 3.41
N VAL A 30 7.39 17.74 3.74
CA VAL A 30 8.48 16.84 3.35
C VAL A 30 9.16 16.24 4.56
N VAL A 31 9.70 15.05 4.40
CA VAL A 31 10.44 14.31 5.42
C VAL A 31 11.79 13.85 4.89
N ILE A 32 12.78 13.75 5.78
CA ILE A 32 14.10 13.22 5.45
C ILE A 32 14.67 12.45 6.66
N PRO A 33 15.27 11.27 6.47
CA PRO A 33 15.93 10.55 7.55
C PRO A 33 17.16 11.33 8.04
N VAL A 34 17.26 11.52 9.37
CA VAL A 34 18.31 12.31 10.02
C VAL A 34 18.94 11.56 11.19
N ASP A 35 20.21 11.88 11.46
CA ASP A 35 20.89 11.51 12.70
C ASP A 35 21.15 12.75 13.57
N ASP A 36 21.65 12.55 14.80
CA ASP A 36 21.94 13.65 15.72
C ASP A 36 22.98 14.64 15.17
N ALA A 37 23.89 14.18 14.30
CA ALA A 37 24.92 15.02 13.71
C ALA A 37 24.34 15.96 12.63
N ALA A 38 23.41 15.45 11.81
CA ALA A 38 22.69 16.22 10.80
C ALA A 38 21.80 17.30 11.45
N LEU A 39 21.11 16.96 12.55
CA LEU A 39 20.33 17.93 13.33
C LEU A 39 21.23 19.01 13.96
N GLU A 40 22.37 18.64 14.54
CA GLU A 40 23.31 19.61 15.13
C GLU A 40 23.93 20.52 14.05
N ALA A 41 24.23 19.99 12.87
CA ALA A 41 24.71 20.76 11.73
C ALA A 41 23.68 21.78 11.21
N ALA A 42 22.40 21.42 11.23
CA ALA A 42 21.28 22.32 10.93
C ALA A 42 20.93 23.29 12.08
N GLY A 43 21.54 23.14 13.26
CA GLY A 43 21.26 23.94 14.45
C GLY A 43 19.91 23.63 15.10
N LEU A 44 19.41 22.42 14.92
CA LEU A 44 18.11 21.94 15.38
C LEU A 44 18.25 20.98 16.58
N SER A 45 17.17 20.83 17.36
CA SER A 45 17.05 19.84 18.42
C SER A 45 15.92 18.87 18.11
N ARG A 46 15.96 17.64 18.65
CA ARG A 46 14.89 16.64 18.48
C ARG A 46 13.50 17.09 18.99
N ASP A 47 13.45 18.06 19.91
CA ASP A 47 12.19 18.54 20.48
C ASP A 47 11.37 19.30 19.43
N GLY A 48 10.31 18.68 18.92
CA GLY A 48 9.25 19.30 18.12
C GLY A 48 9.47 19.40 16.61
N VAL A 49 10.56 18.84 16.08
CA VAL A 49 10.88 18.94 14.64
C VAL A 49 11.27 17.60 13.99
N THR A 50 11.11 16.51 14.74
CA THR A 50 11.41 15.14 14.29
C THR A 50 10.36 14.14 14.72
N VAL A 51 10.14 13.11 13.90
CA VAL A 51 9.29 11.94 14.17
C VAL A 51 10.16 10.67 14.16
N GLU A 52 9.84 9.68 15.00
CA GLU A 52 10.60 8.43 15.09
C GLU A 52 9.71 7.25 14.65
N THR A 53 10.16 6.50 13.64
CA THR A 53 9.47 5.32 13.09
C THR A 53 10.48 4.19 12.93
N ASP A 54 10.19 3.01 13.48
CA ASP A 54 11.05 1.81 13.41
C ASP A 54 12.54 2.05 13.74
N GLY A 55 12.81 2.95 14.68
CA GLY A 55 14.17 3.29 15.13
C GLY A 55 14.93 4.25 14.22
N THR A 56 14.29 4.77 13.17
CA THR A 56 14.81 5.86 12.31
C THR A 56 14.16 7.18 12.71
N THR A 57 14.96 8.23 12.88
CA THR A 57 14.48 9.58 13.14
C THR A 57 14.35 10.35 11.82
N TYR A 58 13.20 10.96 11.58
CA TYR A 58 12.92 11.79 10.42
C TYR A 58 12.78 13.25 10.85
N ALA A 59 13.46 14.17 10.16
CA ALA A 59 13.15 15.59 10.27
C ALA A 59 11.94 15.90 9.39
N VAL A 60 11.05 16.77 9.87
CA VAL A 60 9.79 17.08 9.20
C VAL A 60 9.72 18.56 8.83
N GLY A 61 9.23 18.84 7.63
CA GLY A 61 8.97 20.17 7.09
C GLY A 61 10.15 21.12 7.06
N ALA A 62 10.04 22.26 7.75
CA ALA A 62 11.08 23.29 7.74
C ALA A 62 12.43 22.73 8.26
N ALA A 63 12.40 21.77 9.20
CA ALA A 63 13.61 21.09 9.65
C ALA A 63 14.23 20.21 8.58
N ALA A 64 13.42 19.46 7.82
CA ALA A 64 13.92 18.64 6.73
C ALA A 64 14.68 19.49 5.70
N ARG A 65 14.11 20.66 5.35
CA ARG A 65 14.74 21.60 4.42
C ARG A 65 16.02 22.22 4.98
N ALA A 66 16.02 22.59 6.27
CA ALA A 66 17.21 23.13 6.94
C ALA A 66 18.36 22.11 7.00
N VAL A 67 18.07 20.81 7.13
CA VAL A 67 19.07 19.75 7.08
C VAL A 67 19.69 19.63 5.69
N VAL A 68 18.88 19.67 4.63
CA VAL A 68 19.37 19.65 3.24
C VAL A 68 20.21 20.90 2.92
N ASP A 69 19.78 22.08 3.35
CA ASP A 69 20.52 23.33 3.15
C ASP A 69 21.87 23.32 3.88
N ALA A 70 21.92 22.73 5.09
CA ALA A 70 23.15 22.56 5.86
C ALA A 70 24.13 21.58 5.18
N GLY A 71 23.61 20.49 4.58
CA GLY A 71 24.40 19.52 3.81
C GLY A 71 24.99 20.08 2.52
N ASN A 72 24.32 21.06 1.90
CA ASN A 72 24.76 21.71 0.65
C ASN A 72 25.62 22.98 0.86
N GLY A 73 25.96 23.32 2.11
CA GLY A 73 26.72 24.52 2.45
C GLY A 73 28.22 24.46 2.09
N PRO A 74 28.92 25.61 1.97
CA PRO A 74 30.34 25.67 1.61
C PRO A 74 31.29 25.04 2.65
N ASP A 75 30.80 24.77 3.87
CA ASP A 75 31.54 24.10 4.96
C ASP A 75 31.29 22.57 5.00
N ALA A 76 30.43 22.02 4.12
CA ALA A 76 30.07 20.59 4.09
C ALA A 76 31.23 19.67 3.67
N ALA A 77 32.26 20.20 3.00
CA ALA A 77 33.38 19.42 2.49
C ALA A 77 34.29 18.78 3.56
N ASP A 78 34.17 19.18 4.84
CA ASP A 78 35.00 18.69 5.95
C ASP A 78 34.24 17.83 6.99
N ALA A 79 32.92 17.62 6.83
CA ALA A 79 32.11 16.85 7.78
C ALA A 79 31.62 15.51 7.18
N HIS A 80 32.27 14.42 7.61
CA HIS A 80 31.79 13.03 7.65
C HIS A 80 31.07 12.45 6.41
N ALA A 81 31.82 11.64 5.66
CA ALA A 81 31.38 10.81 4.52
C ALA A 81 30.39 9.66 4.85
N ASP A 82 29.72 9.69 6.00
CA ASP A 82 28.77 8.67 6.49
C ASP A 82 27.39 9.28 6.84
N THR A 83 27.20 10.58 6.62
CA THR A 83 25.89 11.22 6.82
C THR A 83 25.09 11.13 5.53
N ASN A 84 23.76 11.00 5.65
CA ASN A 84 22.76 10.96 4.58
C ASN A 84 22.67 12.30 3.79
N ALA A 85 23.79 12.99 3.60
CA ALA A 85 23.92 14.34 3.06
C ALA A 85 23.49 14.49 1.59
N ASN A 86 23.12 13.38 0.93
CA ASN A 86 22.61 13.33 -0.44
C ASN A 86 21.19 12.74 -0.53
N ALA A 87 20.50 12.49 0.59
CA ALA A 87 19.11 12.04 0.56
C ALA A 87 18.20 13.21 0.15
N GLU A 88 17.33 12.99 -0.83
CA GLU A 88 16.34 13.98 -1.26
C GLU A 88 15.13 13.97 -0.32
N PRO A 89 14.54 15.13 0.03
CA PRO A 89 13.31 15.19 0.80
C PRO A 89 12.17 14.43 0.12
N GLN A 90 11.49 13.57 0.86
CA GLN A 90 10.34 12.82 0.39
C GLN A 90 9.05 13.57 0.74
N SER A 91 8.10 13.66 -0.20
CA SER A 91 6.77 14.22 0.05
C SER A 91 5.92 13.27 0.90
N LEU A 92 5.10 13.81 1.80
CA LEU A 92 4.08 13.04 2.54
C LEU A 92 2.83 12.73 1.72
N PHE A 93 2.72 13.27 0.50
CA PHE A 93 1.54 13.18 -0.35
C PHE A 93 1.83 12.45 -1.66
N ALA A 94 0.88 11.61 -2.06
CA ALA A 94 0.83 10.97 -3.38
C ALA A 94 -0.55 11.27 -4.01
N ALA A 95 -0.57 11.78 -5.24
CA ALA A 95 -1.79 12.23 -5.92
C ALA A 95 -2.66 13.18 -5.08
N GLY A 96 -2.06 14.06 -4.27
CA GLY A 96 -2.78 15.02 -3.44
C GLY A 96 -3.46 14.46 -2.18
N VAL A 97 -3.30 13.17 -1.87
CA VAL A 97 -3.74 12.52 -0.62
C VAL A 97 -2.54 12.06 0.20
N LEU A 98 -2.70 11.92 1.52
CA LEU A 98 -1.63 11.47 2.41
C LEU A 98 -1.23 10.03 2.06
N ALA A 99 0.06 9.79 1.84
CA ALA A 99 0.57 8.46 1.54
C ALA A 99 0.46 7.55 2.77
N THR A 100 -0.08 6.34 2.60
CA THR A 100 -0.20 5.33 3.66
C THR A 100 0.96 4.33 3.65
N ASP A 101 2.16 4.78 3.25
CA ASP A 101 3.36 3.93 3.17
C ASP A 101 3.80 3.48 4.58
N GLU A 102 4.16 2.19 4.73
CA GLU A 102 4.55 1.61 6.02
C GLU A 102 5.92 2.11 6.55
N THR A 103 6.74 2.76 5.71
CA THR A 103 8.11 3.15 6.09
C THR A 103 8.21 4.40 6.96
N ILE A 104 7.20 5.27 6.94
CA ILE A 104 7.17 6.53 7.69
C ILE A 104 5.82 6.66 8.39
N ASP A 105 5.82 7.09 9.66
CA ASP A 105 4.59 7.46 10.36
C ASP A 105 4.05 8.81 9.81
N SER A 106 3.38 8.72 8.65
CA SER A 106 2.83 9.88 7.92
C SER A 106 1.78 10.63 8.72
N ILE A 107 1.08 9.96 9.64
CA ILE A 107 0.11 10.58 10.54
C ILE A 107 0.84 11.47 11.56
N ALA A 108 1.87 10.94 12.24
CA ALA A 108 2.65 11.72 13.19
C ALA A 108 3.43 12.88 12.51
N ALA A 109 3.94 12.67 11.29
CA ALA A 109 4.58 13.72 10.52
C ALA A 109 3.59 14.82 10.11
N PHE A 110 2.39 14.45 9.66
CA PHE A 110 1.33 15.40 9.33
C PHE A 110 0.85 16.16 10.57
N ASP A 111 0.67 15.49 11.70
CA ASP A 111 0.31 16.10 12.99
C ASP A 111 1.32 17.18 13.41
N ALA A 112 2.62 16.89 13.31
CA ALA A 112 3.67 17.85 13.60
C ALA A 112 3.64 19.09 12.68
N LEU A 113 3.34 18.91 11.39
CA LEU A 113 3.23 20.01 10.42
C LEU A 113 2.01 20.89 10.68
N VAL A 114 0.87 20.29 11.00
CA VAL A 114 -0.35 21.02 11.36
C VAL A 114 -0.13 21.82 12.63
N ASP A 115 0.56 21.26 13.64
CA ASP A 115 0.94 22.01 14.85
C ASP A 115 1.83 23.22 14.55
N ASP A 116 2.77 23.10 13.62
CA ASP A 116 3.69 24.21 13.28
C ASP A 116 2.96 25.40 12.66
N VAL A 117 1.92 25.17 11.84
CA VAL A 117 1.16 26.25 11.17
C VAL A 117 -0.11 26.70 11.91
N THR A 118 -0.70 25.84 12.75
CA THR A 118 -1.91 26.21 13.51
C THR A 118 -1.59 26.70 14.92
N GLY A 119 -0.41 26.35 15.47
CA GLY A 119 0.04 26.72 16.81
C GLY A 119 -0.90 26.22 17.91
N ASP A 120 -1.07 27.00 18.99
CA ASP A 120 -2.03 26.72 20.08
C ASP A 120 -3.50 27.00 19.65
N ALA A 121 -3.90 26.59 18.46
CA ALA A 121 -5.28 26.70 18.01
C ALA A 121 -6.20 25.97 19.01
N THR A 122 -6.94 26.75 19.79
CA THR A 122 -7.85 26.25 20.81
C THR A 122 -9.16 27.01 20.66
N ASP A 123 -10.26 26.27 20.43
CA ASP A 123 -11.61 26.77 20.19
C ASP A 123 -11.80 27.61 18.90
N GLY A 124 -12.57 27.07 17.94
CA GLY A 124 -12.87 27.76 16.68
C GLY A 124 -13.53 26.88 15.62
N ARG A 125 -13.91 27.49 14.49
CA ARG A 125 -14.25 26.75 13.27
C ARG A 125 -13.04 26.71 12.36
N LEU A 126 -12.74 25.53 11.84
CA LEU A 126 -11.62 25.31 10.93
C LEU A 126 -12.20 24.66 9.68
N CYS A 127 -12.04 25.30 8.52
CA CYS A 127 -12.27 24.60 7.26
C CYS A 127 -10.92 24.14 6.73
N TYR A 128 -10.82 22.88 6.27
CA TYR A 128 -9.61 22.36 5.66
C TYR A 128 -9.87 21.92 4.22
N THR A 129 -8.93 22.18 3.33
CA THR A 129 -9.06 21.79 1.93
C THR A 129 -8.82 20.30 1.77
N THR A 130 -9.59 19.67 0.89
CA THR A 130 -9.46 18.27 0.52
C THR A 130 -9.72 18.12 -0.99
N PRO A 131 -9.11 17.13 -1.68
CA PRO A 131 -9.49 16.80 -3.05
C PRO A 131 -11.01 16.53 -3.17
N GLY A 132 -11.60 16.84 -4.34
CA GLY A 132 -12.94 16.38 -4.69
C GLY A 132 -12.93 14.91 -5.12
N SER A 133 -14.06 14.38 -5.60
CA SER A 133 -14.11 13.03 -6.19
C SER A 133 -13.07 12.91 -7.31
N PHE A 134 -12.23 11.87 -7.27
CA PHE A 134 -11.44 11.52 -8.45
C PHE A 134 -12.35 10.87 -9.48
N ALA A 135 -12.18 11.22 -10.75
CA ALA A 135 -12.94 10.62 -11.85
C ALA A 135 -12.83 9.07 -11.89
N ASP A 136 -11.72 8.51 -11.38
CA ASP A 136 -11.41 7.08 -11.51
C ASP A 136 -11.35 6.28 -10.19
N ALA A 137 -11.45 6.88 -8.99
CA ALA A 137 -11.45 6.14 -7.72
C ALA A 137 -11.83 6.99 -6.47
N ALA A 138 -12.86 6.59 -5.70
CA ALA A 138 -13.28 7.29 -4.48
C ALA A 138 -12.52 6.87 -3.19
N ALA A 139 -12.09 5.61 -3.09
CA ALA A 139 -11.54 5.03 -1.85
C ALA A 139 -10.32 5.75 -1.22
N PRO A 140 -9.38 6.35 -1.99
CA PRO A 140 -8.24 7.05 -1.40
C PRO A 140 -8.59 8.35 -0.64
N ILE A 141 -9.72 8.98 -0.96
CA ILE A 141 -10.12 10.28 -0.38
C ILE A 141 -10.69 10.11 1.02
N ASP A 142 -11.53 9.09 1.23
CA ASP A 142 -12.15 8.85 2.54
C ASP A 142 -11.09 8.52 3.60
N ALA A 143 -10.09 7.69 3.28
CA ALA A 143 -8.98 7.39 4.17
C ALA A 143 -8.17 8.66 4.52
N HIS A 144 -7.89 9.51 3.52
CA HIS A 144 -7.22 10.80 3.75
C HIS A 144 -8.03 11.71 4.68
N ARG A 145 -9.36 11.77 4.47
CA ARG A 145 -10.26 12.57 5.29
C ARG A 145 -10.29 12.08 6.74
N GLU A 146 -10.43 10.78 6.96
CA GLU A 146 -10.41 10.18 8.30
C GLU A 146 -9.11 10.52 9.05
N VAL A 147 -7.96 10.45 8.37
CA VAL A 147 -6.67 10.80 8.96
C VAL A 147 -6.63 12.29 9.34
N VAL A 148 -7.01 13.20 8.43
CA VAL A 148 -7.02 14.64 8.71
C VAL A 148 -7.98 14.99 9.84
N GLU A 149 -9.18 14.41 9.85
CA GLU A 149 -10.16 14.60 10.93
C GLU A 149 -9.63 14.08 12.27
N SER A 150 -8.95 12.93 12.28
CA SER A 150 -8.34 12.37 13.50
C SER A 150 -7.30 13.28 14.12
N VAL A 151 -6.43 13.88 13.28
CA VAL A 151 -5.41 14.84 13.69
C VAL A 151 -6.06 16.11 14.23
N LEU A 152 -7.07 16.64 13.55
CA LEU A 152 -7.73 17.88 13.98
C LEU A 152 -8.61 17.72 15.23
N ALA A 153 -9.10 16.51 15.51
CA ALA A 153 -9.99 16.23 16.65
C ALA A 153 -9.35 16.59 18.01
N ASP A 154 -8.04 16.35 18.16
CA ASP A 154 -7.30 16.59 19.41
C ASP A 154 -7.06 18.08 19.70
N ARG A 155 -7.30 18.96 18.73
CA ARG A 155 -7.07 20.42 18.84
C ARG A 155 -8.30 21.22 19.28
N GLY A 156 -9.44 20.57 19.49
CA GLY A 156 -10.66 21.22 19.99
C GLY A 156 -11.25 22.24 19.02
N VAL A 157 -11.00 22.08 17.72
CA VAL A 157 -11.60 22.86 16.63
C VAL A 157 -12.76 22.10 16.00
N ASP A 158 -13.75 22.83 15.51
CA ASP A 158 -14.85 22.28 14.70
C ASP A 158 -14.37 22.25 13.25
N ALA A 159 -13.82 21.11 12.84
CA ALA A 159 -13.21 20.91 11.53
C ALA A 159 -14.27 20.58 10.46
N THR A 160 -14.21 21.22 9.31
CA THR A 160 -15.13 20.98 8.19
C THR A 160 -14.35 20.88 6.88
N PRO A 161 -14.48 19.78 6.12
CA PRO A 161 -13.84 19.65 4.82
C PRO A 161 -14.44 20.63 3.81
N ILE A 162 -13.62 21.15 2.92
CA ILE A 162 -14.04 21.92 1.75
C ILE A 162 -13.24 21.46 0.53
N SER A 163 -13.89 21.22 -0.62
CA SER A 163 -13.15 20.87 -1.82
C SER A 163 -12.25 22.03 -2.27
N LYS A 164 -11.05 21.71 -2.78
CA LYS A 164 -10.06 22.70 -3.21
C LYS A 164 -10.60 23.73 -4.22
N GLY A 165 -11.33 23.25 -5.22
CA GLY A 165 -12.03 24.13 -6.18
C GLY A 165 -13.04 25.05 -5.49
N PHE A 166 -13.76 24.56 -4.47
CA PHE A 166 -14.78 25.36 -3.78
C PHE A 166 -14.15 26.39 -2.83
N ALA A 167 -12.98 26.08 -2.26
CA ALA A 167 -12.19 27.07 -1.53
C ALA A 167 -11.81 28.26 -2.44
N VAL A 168 -11.39 28.00 -3.69
CA VAL A 168 -11.12 29.07 -4.66
C VAL A 168 -12.37 29.92 -4.95
N VAL A 169 -13.56 29.31 -5.02
CA VAL A 169 -14.83 30.05 -5.12
C VAL A 169 -15.03 30.99 -3.93
N TYR A 170 -14.79 30.51 -2.71
CA TYR A 170 -14.93 31.32 -1.50
C TYR A 170 -13.97 32.51 -1.43
N ASP A 171 -12.72 32.33 -1.88
CA ASP A 171 -11.73 33.42 -1.91
C ASP A 171 -12.07 34.44 -3.00
N GLN A 172 -12.33 33.95 -4.22
CA GLN A 172 -12.38 34.80 -5.39
C GLN A 172 -13.79 35.32 -5.67
N LEU A 173 -14.82 34.49 -5.58
CA LEU A 173 -16.16 34.75 -6.12
C LEU A 173 -17.17 35.33 -5.13
N ALA A 174 -16.71 35.89 -4.01
CA ALA A 174 -17.57 36.58 -3.04
C ALA A 174 -18.43 37.70 -3.67
N ALA A 175 -17.88 38.45 -4.63
CA ALA A 175 -18.60 39.50 -5.35
C ALA A 175 -19.73 38.97 -6.26
N ASP A 176 -19.62 37.72 -6.69
CA ASP A 176 -20.59 37.00 -7.51
C ASP A 176 -21.54 36.15 -6.64
N ASN A 177 -21.60 36.42 -5.33
CA ASN A 177 -22.34 35.64 -4.33
C ASN A 177 -21.91 34.15 -4.33
N TYR A 178 -20.61 33.88 -4.48
CA TYR A 178 -20.05 32.53 -4.53
C TYR A 178 -20.70 31.68 -5.63
N THR A 179 -21.06 32.32 -6.74
CA THR A 179 -21.59 31.65 -7.93
C THR A 179 -20.54 31.63 -9.01
N GLY A 180 -20.05 30.44 -9.34
CA GLY A 180 -19.06 30.25 -10.38
C GLY A 180 -18.31 28.92 -10.27
N LEU A 181 -17.37 28.73 -11.18
CA LEU A 181 -16.46 27.59 -11.18
C LEU A 181 -15.11 28.02 -10.58
N GLY A 182 -14.68 27.37 -9.51
CA GLY A 182 -13.33 27.53 -8.98
C GLY A 182 -12.45 26.37 -9.44
N VAL A 183 -11.29 26.67 -10.02
CA VAL A 183 -10.26 25.71 -10.44
C VAL A 183 -9.03 25.91 -9.56
N CYS A 184 -8.54 24.85 -8.94
CA CYS A 184 -7.33 24.80 -8.14
C CYS A 184 -6.31 23.91 -8.84
N LEU A 185 -5.27 24.50 -9.42
CA LEU A 185 -4.19 23.80 -10.11
C LEU A 185 -2.98 23.67 -9.18
N GLU A 186 -2.65 22.45 -8.80
CA GLU A 186 -1.58 22.14 -7.85
C GLU A 186 -0.42 21.38 -8.49
N SER A 187 0.56 20.95 -7.68
CA SER A 187 1.69 20.13 -8.14
C SER A 187 1.26 18.75 -8.67
N GLN A 188 0.41 18.04 -7.94
CA GLN A 188 0.00 16.67 -8.28
C GLN A 188 -1.43 16.57 -8.80
N THR A 189 -2.30 17.54 -8.49
CA THR A 189 -3.73 17.45 -8.83
C THR A 189 -4.27 18.74 -9.41
N THR A 190 -5.39 18.64 -10.14
CA THR A 190 -6.19 19.79 -10.54
C THR A 190 -7.63 19.55 -10.12
N SER A 191 -8.17 20.44 -9.29
CA SER A 191 -9.52 20.32 -8.74
C SER A 191 -10.43 21.42 -9.28
N ALA A 192 -11.68 21.10 -9.62
CA ALA A 192 -12.69 22.06 -10.02
C ALA A 192 -13.96 21.90 -9.21
N ALA A 193 -14.58 23.00 -8.79
CA ALA A 193 -15.88 22.97 -8.13
C ALA A 193 -16.80 24.05 -8.67
N LEU A 194 -18.02 23.66 -9.02
CA LEU A 194 -19.07 24.56 -9.47
C LEU A 194 -20.01 24.82 -8.31
N ALA A 195 -20.23 26.09 -7.98
CA ALA A 195 -21.13 26.47 -6.91
C ALA A 195 -22.16 27.51 -7.38
N TYR A 196 -23.34 27.44 -6.78
CA TYR A 196 -24.43 28.40 -6.98
C TYR A 196 -24.85 28.98 -5.64
N TYR A 197 -24.73 30.30 -5.49
CA TYR A 197 -25.08 31.01 -4.25
C TYR A 197 -24.37 30.47 -2.99
N GLY A 198 -23.15 29.94 -3.13
CA GLY A 198 -22.40 29.36 -2.02
C GLY A 198 -22.82 27.94 -1.64
N VAL A 199 -23.58 27.26 -2.52
CA VAL A 199 -23.86 25.82 -2.41
C VAL A 199 -23.10 25.11 -3.52
N PRO A 200 -22.22 24.14 -3.21
CA PRO A 200 -21.52 23.37 -4.23
C PRO A 200 -22.54 22.50 -4.97
N ALA A 201 -22.53 22.56 -6.30
CA ALA A 201 -23.35 21.72 -7.16
C ALA A 201 -22.57 20.52 -7.69
N MET A 202 -21.24 20.63 -7.70
CA MET A 202 -20.32 19.66 -8.28
C MET A 202 -18.91 19.94 -7.76
N ALA A 203 -18.12 18.91 -7.51
CA ALA A 203 -16.68 19.02 -7.28
C ALA A 203 -15.98 17.79 -7.87
N VAL A 204 -14.93 18.00 -8.66
CA VAL A 204 -14.18 16.93 -9.33
C VAL A 204 -12.69 17.22 -9.25
N THR A 205 -11.86 16.18 -9.17
CA THR A 205 -10.40 16.27 -9.17
C THR A 205 -9.79 15.29 -10.17
N ILE A 206 -8.78 15.74 -10.90
CA ILE A 206 -7.91 14.87 -11.71
C ILE A 206 -6.52 14.78 -11.05
N ALA A 207 -5.92 13.59 -11.05
CA ALA A 207 -4.57 13.34 -10.55
C ALA A 207 -3.47 13.80 -11.54
N LYS A 208 -3.68 14.98 -12.14
CA LYS A 208 -2.75 15.63 -13.06
C LYS A 208 -2.57 17.07 -12.59
N GLY A 209 -1.33 17.47 -12.36
CA GLY A 209 -0.94 18.81 -11.95
C GLY A 209 0.33 19.29 -12.63
N ARG A 210 1.06 20.19 -11.98
CA ARG A 210 2.33 20.72 -12.49
C ARG A 210 3.39 19.65 -12.77
N GLU A 211 3.52 18.64 -11.90
CA GLU A 211 4.48 17.54 -12.07
C GLU A 211 4.19 16.74 -13.34
N TRP A 212 2.91 16.46 -13.60
CA TRP A 212 2.47 15.80 -14.83
C TRP A 212 2.77 16.65 -16.08
N ILE A 213 2.57 17.98 -16.00
CA ILE A 213 2.92 18.91 -17.10
C ILE A 213 4.42 18.84 -17.43
N VAL A 214 5.27 18.87 -16.40
CA VAL A 214 6.73 18.80 -16.56
C VAL A 214 7.13 17.46 -17.19
N GLU A 215 6.62 16.35 -16.67
CA GLU A 215 6.93 15.01 -17.18
C GLU A 215 6.46 14.84 -18.64
N HIS A 216 5.24 15.29 -18.95
CA HIS A 216 4.69 15.21 -20.30
C HIS A 216 5.50 16.05 -21.31
N ALA A 217 5.93 17.26 -20.93
CA ALA A 217 6.78 18.10 -21.77
C ALA A 217 8.22 17.58 -21.87
N ALA A 218 8.76 16.97 -20.81
CA ALA A 218 10.06 16.30 -20.81
C ALA A 218 10.06 15.12 -21.79
N GLY A 219 9.07 14.23 -21.69
CA GLY A 219 8.89 13.11 -22.61
C GLY A 219 8.73 13.54 -24.06
N ALA A 220 7.96 14.61 -24.32
CA ALA A 220 7.77 15.13 -25.68
C ALA A 220 9.03 15.77 -26.30
N THR A 221 9.97 16.25 -25.47
CA THR A 221 11.15 16.97 -25.95
C THR A 221 12.47 16.24 -25.74
N GLY A 222 12.48 15.14 -24.97
CA GLY A 222 13.68 14.38 -24.60
C GLY A 222 14.61 15.10 -23.62
N HIS A 223 14.17 16.18 -22.98
CA HIS A 223 14.93 16.87 -21.94
C HIS A 223 14.70 16.24 -20.57
N ALA A 224 15.65 16.43 -19.65
CA ALA A 224 15.49 15.99 -18.27
C ALA A 224 14.36 16.79 -17.57
N PRO A 225 13.53 16.17 -16.72
CA PRO A 225 12.43 16.84 -16.01
C PRO A 225 12.88 18.08 -15.23
N GLU A 226 14.08 18.07 -14.64
CA GLU A 226 14.60 19.22 -13.88
C GLU A 226 14.88 20.42 -14.78
N GLN A 227 15.32 20.16 -16.02
CA GLN A 227 15.53 21.22 -17.00
C GLN A 227 14.19 21.83 -17.44
N VAL A 228 13.17 20.99 -17.64
CA VAL A 228 11.82 21.43 -18.02
C VAL A 228 11.16 22.21 -16.88
N ALA A 229 11.26 21.71 -15.64
CA ALA A 229 10.79 22.42 -14.44
C ALA A 229 11.45 23.80 -14.30
N GLY A 230 12.77 23.88 -14.54
CA GLY A 230 13.49 25.16 -14.52
C GLY A 230 13.02 26.15 -15.60
N VAL A 231 12.61 25.67 -16.78
CA VAL A 231 12.00 26.53 -17.82
C VAL A 231 10.59 26.97 -17.41
N LEU A 232 9.82 26.07 -16.77
CA LEU A 232 8.46 26.34 -16.32
C LEU A 232 8.39 27.48 -15.29
N GLU A 233 9.41 27.66 -14.44
CA GLU A 233 9.45 28.73 -13.42
C GLU A 233 9.32 30.15 -14.02
N ASP A 234 9.87 30.38 -15.21
CA ASP A 234 9.84 31.67 -15.92
C ASP A 234 8.84 31.66 -17.10
N PHE A 235 8.10 30.56 -17.28
CA PHE A 235 7.23 30.36 -18.43
C PHE A 235 5.89 31.10 -18.28
N ALA A 236 5.45 31.71 -19.38
CA ALA A 236 4.12 32.28 -19.52
C ALA A 236 3.47 31.73 -20.79
N LEU A 237 2.18 31.40 -20.69
CA LEU A 237 1.35 30.96 -21.81
C LEU A 237 1.03 32.16 -22.72
N ASP A 238 1.84 32.34 -23.77
CA ASP A 238 1.60 33.34 -24.81
C ASP A 238 1.09 32.68 -26.10
N PRO A 239 -0.14 32.97 -26.56
CA PRO A 239 -0.68 32.42 -27.81
C PRO A 239 0.10 32.86 -29.07
N ASP A 240 0.95 33.90 -28.98
CA ASP A 240 1.78 34.40 -30.07
C ASP A 240 3.26 33.93 -29.98
N ALA A 241 3.62 33.10 -29.00
CA ALA A 241 4.98 32.59 -28.86
C ALA A 241 5.38 31.68 -30.03
N GLY A 242 6.61 31.85 -30.53
CA GLY A 242 7.13 31.12 -31.68
C GLY A 242 7.23 29.61 -31.44
N ALA A 243 6.96 28.83 -32.49
CA ALA A 243 6.99 27.37 -32.45
C ALA A 243 8.41 26.80 -32.29
N GLY A 244 8.65 26.08 -31.20
CA GLY A 244 9.79 25.17 -31.02
C GLY A 244 10.41 25.20 -29.63
N GLY A 245 10.78 24.03 -29.09
CA GLY A 245 11.51 23.89 -27.81
C GLY A 245 10.65 23.36 -26.66
N ILE A 246 11.12 23.60 -25.42
CA ILE A 246 10.48 23.17 -24.17
C ILE A 246 9.19 23.96 -23.94
N GLU A 247 9.18 25.25 -24.28
CA GLU A 247 8.06 26.17 -24.11
C GLU A 247 6.82 25.74 -24.91
N SER A 248 7.02 25.25 -26.15
CA SER A 248 5.93 24.72 -26.98
C SER A 248 5.37 23.41 -26.42
N ALA A 249 6.21 22.58 -25.82
CA ALA A 249 5.78 21.32 -25.20
C ALA A 249 5.04 21.58 -23.88
N LEU A 250 5.49 22.55 -23.08
CA LEU A 250 4.77 23.03 -21.90
C LEU A 250 3.38 23.56 -22.29
N ALA A 251 3.29 24.39 -23.33
CA ALA A 251 1.99 24.90 -23.81
C ALA A 251 1.04 23.76 -24.23
N ALA A 252 1.56 22.73 -24.93
CA ALA A 252 0.78 21.55 -25.31
C ALA A 252 0.37 20.70 -24.09
N ALA A 253 1.24 20.56 -23.09
CA ALA A 253 0.94 19.85 -21.85
C ALA A 253 -0.15 20.56 -21.04
N TYR A 254 -0.11 21.90 -20.93
CA TYR A 254 -1.21 22.68 -20.33
C TYR A 254 -2.52 22.52 -21.10
N ASP A 255 -2.46 22.52 -22.43
CA ASP A 255 -3.64 22.30 -23.28
C ASP A 255 -4.28 20.93 -23.03
N ALA A 256 -3.45 19.88 -22.95
CA ALA A 256 -3.89 18.52 -22.62
C ALA A 256 -4.47 18.44 -21.21
N LEU A 257 -3.85 19.07 -20.21
CA LEU A 257 -4.38 19.13 -18.85
C LEU A 257 -5.78 19.78 -18.80
N VAL A 258 -5.96 20.88 -19.52
CA VAL A 258 -7.25 21.58 -19.57
C VAL A 258 -8.31 20.74 -20.27
N ALA A 259 -7.96 19.99 -21.32
CA ALA A 259 -8.87 19.07 -21.99
C ALA A 259 -9.37 17.96 -21.03
N GLU A 260 -8.44 17.35 -20.29
CA GLU A 260 -8.74 16.32 -19.29
C GLU A 260 -9.65 16.84 -18.17
N LEU A 261 -9.40 18.08 -17.69
CA LEU A 261 -10.26 18.72 -16.70
C LEU A 261 -11.67 18.96 -17.24
N ILE A 262 -11.81 19.36 -18.51
CA ILE A 262 -13.11 19.56 -19.15
C ILE A 262 -13.87 18.24 -19.25
N ASP A 263 -13.19 17.15 -19.62
CA ASP A 263 -13.81 15.83 -19.72
C ASP A 263 -14.26 15.32 -18.35
N ALA A 264 -13.45 15.50 -17.30
CA ALA A 264 -13.83 15.17 -15.92
C ALA A 264 -15.03 16.00 -15.43
N ILE A 265 -15.04 17.31 -15.70
CA ILE A 265 -16.18 18.19 -15.39
C ILE A 265 -17.43 17.75 -16.13
N ARG A 266 -17.30 17.30 -17.39
CA ARG A 266 -18.43 16.87 -18.20
C ARG A 266 -19.04 15.58 -17.67
N ALA A 267 -18.21 14.59 -17.33
CA ALA A 267 -18.65 13.34 -16.75
C ALA A 267 -19.43 13.59 -15.45
N GLU A 268 -18.84 14.35 -14.53
CA GLU A 268 -19.47 14.67 -13.24
C GLU A 268 -20.73 15.52 -13.41
N ALA A 269 -20.76 16.45 -14.37
CA ALA A 269 -21.93 17.26 -14.67
C ALA A 269 -23.12 16.44 -15.20
N ASP A 270 -22.84 15.39 -15.96
CA ASP A 270 -23.84 14.46 -16.48
C ASP A 270 -24.39 13.56 -15.35
N GLU A 271 -23.56 13.17 -14.38
CA GLU A 271 -23.97 12.41 -13.19
C GLU A 271 -24.83 13.24 -12.21
N THR A 272 -24.49 14.50 -12.01
CA THR A 272 -25.14 15.40 -11.03
C THR A 272 -26.39 16.13 -11.56
N GLU A 273 -26.84 15.83 -12.79
CA GLU A 273 -28.00 16.44 -13.47
C GLU A 273 -27.99 17.99 -13.45
N LEU A 274 -26.86 18.61 -13.78
CA LEU A 274 -26.70 20.07 -13.67
C LEU A 274 -27.68 20.89 -14.52
N GLN A 275 -28.07 22.06 -14.01
CA GLN A 275 -28.98 22.97 -14.70
C GLN A 275 -28.33 23.60 -15.95
N GLN A 276 -28.94 23.36 -17.11
CA GLN A 276 -28.44 23.87 -18.39
C GLN A 276 -28.58 25.40 -18.55
N GLY A 277 -27.60 26.01 -19.20
CA GLY A 277 -27.65 27.38 -19.71
C GLY A 277 -27.30 28.49 -18.72
N LEU A 278 -26.71 28.17 -17.57
CA LEU A 278 -26.19 29.20 -16.67
C LEU A 278 -24.91 29.85 -17.24
N SER A 279 -24.71 31.12 -16.94
CA SER A 279 -23.47 31.83 -17.28
C SER A 279 -22.68 32.09 -16.00
N VAL A 280 -21.51 31.46 -15.89
CA VAL A 280 -20.70 31.42 -14.66
C VAL A 280 -19.31 32.00 -14.90
N PRO A 281 -18.77 32.83 -13.98
CA PRO A 281 -17.36 33.20 -14.00
C PRO A 281 -16.48 32.00 -13.56
N ILE A 282 -15.25 31.94 -14.08
CA ILE A 282 -14.22 30.99 -13.63
C ILE A 282 -13.14 31.75 -12.86
N ALA A 283 -12.73 31.21 -11.71
CA ALA A 283 -11.57 31.67 -10.96
C ALA A 283 -10.54 30.55 -10.84
N ILE A 284 -9.27 30.87 -11.09
CA ILE A 284 -8.17 29.90 -11.04
C ILE A 284 -7.21 30.27 -9.89
N GLY A 285 -6.93 29.30 -9.01
CA GLY A 285 -5.97 29.38 -7.91
C GLY A 285 -5.07 28.13 -7.88
N GLY A 286 -4.22 28.04 -6.86
CA GLY A 286 -3.24 26.96 -6.68
C GLY A 286 -1.80 27.38 -7.04
N ASP A 287 -0.82 26.59 -6.61
CA ASP A 287 0.62 26.85 -6.77
C ASP A 287 1.18 26.47 -8.15
N GLY A 288 0.40 25.73 -8.96
CA GLY A 288 0.73 25.37 -10.33
C GLY A 288 0.32 26.42 -11.38
N VAL A 289 -0.29 27.53 -10.97
CA VAL A 289 -0.81 28.56 -11.89
C VAL A 289 0.32 29.40 -12.51
N ILE A 290 0.31 29.48 -13.84
CA ILE A 290 1.19 30.37 -14.64
C ILE A 290 0.42 31.52 -15.28
N GLU A 291 1.13 32.60 -15.63
CA GLU A 291 0.53 33.72 -16.37
C GLU A 291 0.09 33.24 -17.77
N GLY A 292 -1.14 33.59 -18.17
CA GLY A 292 -1.69 33.27 -19.48
C GLY A 292 -2.58 32.02 -19.52
N VAL A 293 -2.59 31.21 -18.46
CA VAL A 293 -3.46 30.02 -18.37
C VAL A 293 -4.95 30.39 -18.39
N GLU A 294 -5.32 31.59 -17.95
CA GLU A 294 -6.69 32.09 -17.99
C GLU A 294 -7.23 32.23 -19.42
N PHE A 295 -6.37 32.51 -20.41
CA PHE A 295 -6.76 32.61 -21.81
C PHE A 295 -6.97 31.23 -22.43
N LEU A 296 -6.10 30.28 -22.09
CA LEU A 296 -6.22 28.89 -22.51
C LEU A 296 -7.51 28.25 -21.97
N VAL A 297 -7.72 28.35 -20.65
CA VAL A 297 -8.93 27.86 -19.98
C VAL A 297 -10.17 28.54 -20.56
N GLY A 298 -10.15 29.86 -20.73
CA GLY A 298 -11.27 30.59 -21.33
C GLY A 298 -11.61 30.08 -22.73
N GLY A 299 -10.61 29.95 -23.61
CA GLY A 299 -10.82 29.48 -24.98
C GLY A 299 -11.30 28.03 -25.07
N ARG A 300 -10.73 27.13 -24.27
CA ARG A 300 -11.10 25.71 -24.27
C ARG A 300 -12.46 25.44 -23.64
N PHE A 301 -12.77 26.10 -22.52
CA PHE A 301 -14.09 25.95 -21.90
C PHE A 301 -15.20 26.59 -22.75
N ASP A 302 -14.95 27.70 -23.46
CA ASP A 302 -15.92 28.28 -24.39
C ASP A 302 -16.16 27.38 -25.62
N ALA A 303 -15.15 26.63 -26.05
CA ALA A 303 -15.26 25.68 -27.16
C ALA A 303 -15.91 24.34 -26.73
N ALA A 304 -15.85 24.00 -25.44
CA ALA A 304 -16.40 22.78 -24.90
C ALA A 304 -17.95 22.81 -24.83
N ALA A 305 -18.58 21.66 -25.08
CA ALA A 305 -20.03 21.51 -25.01
C ALA A 305 -20.52 21.29 -23.56
N LEU A 306 -20.15 22.18 -22.63
CA LEU A 306 -20.52 22.11 -21.22
C LEU A 306 -21.97 22.57 -20.98
N PRO A 307 -22.64 22.12 -19.89
CA PRO A 307 -24.02 22.51 -19.58
C PRO A 307 -24.15 23.97 -19.12
N PHE A 308 -23.04 24.67 -18.89
CA PHE A 308 -22.98 26.10 -18.57
C PHE A 308 -22.06 26.84 -19.55
N SER A 309 -22.24 28.16 -19.63
CA SER A 309 -21.42 29.06 -20.44
C SER A 309 -20.45 29.86 -19.57
N VAL A 310 -19.24 30.12 -20.06
CA VAL A 310 -18.25 30.89 -19.32
C VAL A 310 -18.50 32.39 -19.52
N ARG A 311 -18.62 33.12 -18.42
CA ARG A 311 -18.75 34.59 -18.46
C ARG A 311 -17.41 35.30 -18.60
N GLY A 312 -16.36 34.67 -18.10
CA GLY A 312 -14.99 35.16 -18.09
C GLY A 312 -14.15 34.40 -17.09
N VAL A 313 -12.84 34.33 -17.35
CA VAL A 313 -11.86 33.63 -16.52
C VAL A 313 -10.95 34.67 -15.86
N ARG A 314 -10.55 34.42 -14.61
CA ARG A 314 -9.56 35.25 -13.91
C ARG A 314 -8.65 34.41 -13.04
N LEU A 315 -7.43 34.89 -12.87
CA LEU A 315 -6.50 34.38 -11.86
C LEU A 315 -6.78 35.02 -10.50
N ALA A 316 -6.57 34.26 -9.43
CA ALA A 316 -6.55 34.78 -8.08
C ALA A 316 -5.38 35.78 -7.88
N GLU A 317 -5.56 36.79 -7.01
CA GLU A 317 -4.53 37.82 -6.79
C GLU A 317 -3.20 37.24 -6.24
N ASN A 318 -3.29 36.19 -5.42
CA ASN A 318 -2.16 35.32 -5.06
C ASN A 318 -2.64 33.87 -5.19
N PRO A 319 -2.39 33.20 -6.33
CA PRO A 319 -2.93 31.88 -6.64
C PRO A 319 -2.59 30.81 -5.60
N ALA A 320 -1.32 30.69 -5.20
CA ALA A 320 -0.84 29.70 -4.23
C ALA A 320 -1.42 29.84 -2.81
N GLU A 321 -2.07 30.96 -2.50
CA GLU A 321 -2.70 31.20 -1.20
C GLU A 321 -4.24 31.21 -1.28
N SER A 322 -4.79 31.00 -2.48
CA SER A 322 -6.22 31.20 -2.72
C SER A 322 -7.08 30.19 -1.95
N ALA A 323 -6.68 28.92 -1.94
CA ALA A 323 -7.41 27.86 -1.27
C ALA A 323 -7.39 28.07 0.27
N ALA A 324 -6.24 28.38 0.86
CA ALA A 324 -6.14 28.76 2.29
C ALA A 324 -7.05 29.94 2.70
N ARG A 325 -7.05 31.04 1.92
CA ARG A 325 -7.94 32.20 2.19
C ARG A 325 -9.41 31.84 2.02
N GLY A 326 -9.71 31.00 1.03
CA GLY A 326 -11.03 30.48 0.74
C GLY A 326 -11.59 29.65 1.89
N ALA A 327 -10.80 28.70 2.39
CA ALA A 327 -11.14 27.90 3.56
C ALA A 327 -11.40 28.80 4.79
N LEU A 328 -10.57 29.82 5.03
CA LEU A 328 -10.82 30.77 6.12
C LEU A 328 -12.13 31.56 5.91
N ALA A 329 -12.46 31.93 4.68
CA ALA A 329 -13.72 32.60 4.36
C ALA A 329 -14.93 31.67 4.59
N ALA A 330 -14.84 30.41 4.19
CA ALA A 330 -15.86 29.39 4.46
C ALA A 330 -16.08 29.17 5.97
N ALA A 331 -15.00 29.09 6.76
CA ALA A 331 -15.07 28.96 8.23
C ALA A 331 -15.73 30.19 8.89
N ARG A 332 -15.50 31.39 8.34
CA ARG A 332 -16.16 32.62 8.78
C ARG A 332 -17.67 32.60 8.51
N ASP A 333 -18.05 32.18 7.31
CA ASP A 333 -19.46 32.10 6.90
C ASP A 333 -20.20 30.93 7.55
N GLY A 334 -19.46 29.97 8.14
CA GLY A 334 -20.01 28.85 8.89
C GLY A 334 -20.57 27.78 7.98
N LEU A 335 -19.82 27.45 6.92
CA LEU A 335 -20.08 26.28 6.09
C LEU A 335 -20.27 25.05 7.00
N GLU A 336 -21.36 24.31 6.79
CA GLU A 336 -21.57 22.98 7.36
C GLU A 336 -21.22 21.98 6.25
N GLY A 337 -20.46 20.92 6.56
CA GLY A 337 -19.99 19.96 5.57
C GLY A 337 -21.13 19.32 4.80
N ASP A 338 -21.00 19.23 3.47
CA ASP A 338 -21.97 18.56 2.60
C ASP A 338 -21.38 17.21 2.16
N GLU A 339 -21.83 16.13 2.79
CA GLU A 339 -21.35 14.77 2.54
C GLU A 339 -21.69 14.29 1.11
N GLY A 340 -22.68 14.88 0.45
CA GLY A 340 -23.16 14.45 -0.88
C GLY A 340 -22.32 14.91 -2.08
N VAL A 341 -21.40 15.86 -1.90
CA VAL A 341 -20.54 16.41 -2.99
C VAL A 341 -19.05 16.08 -2.76
N ILE A 342 -18.70 15.53 -1.59
CA ILE A 342 -17.32 15.19 -1.20
C ILE A 342 -17.16 13.67 -0.94
N GLY A 343 -18.24 12.87 -0.94
CA GLY A 343 -18.20 11.42 -0.72
C GLY A 343 -19.17 10.62 -1.60
N SER A 344 -18.75 9.41 -1.99
CA SER A 344 -19.53 8.49 -2.83
C SER A 344 -20.51 7.64 -2.01
N GLU A 345 -21.64 8.21 -1.59
CA GLU A 345 -22.79 7.41 -1.12
C GLU A 345 -24.01 7.64 -2.01
N PHE A 346 -24.04 6.98 -3.17
CA PHE A 346 -25.29 6.63 -3.85
C PHE A 346 -25.56 5.13 -3.69
N GLY A 347 -25.87 4.74 -2.46
CA GLY A 347 -26.54 3.47 -2.19
C GLY A 347 -27.99 3.54 -2.66
N SER A 348 -28.32 2.72 -3.66
CA SER A 348 -29.68 2.40 -4.10
C SER A 348 -30.60 2.06 -2.92
N ASP A 349 -31.47 3.00 -2.53
CA ASP A 349 -32.76 2.66 -1.94
C ASP A 349 -33.85 3.57 -2.50
N GLY A 350 -34.86 2.94 -3.07
CA GLY A 350 -35.97 3.62 -3.72
C GLY A 350 -37.00 4.10 -2.71
N GLY A 351 -37.42 5.36 -2.81
CA GLY A 351 -38.60 5.79 -2.07
C GLY A 351 -38.86 7.29 -2.04
N GLU A 352 -39.92 7.65 -2.77
CA GLU A 352 -40.76 8.83 -2.54
C GLU A 352 -40.27 10.19 -3.03
N THR A 353 -40.90 10.57 -4.15
CA THR A 353 -41.27 11.93 -4.53
C THR A 353 -41.50 12.85 -3.34
N ASP A 354 -40.72 13.92 -3.24
CA ASP A 354 -41.24 15.18 -2.75
C ASP A 354 -40.81 16.33 -3.66
N ARG A 355 -41.74 17.25 -3.84
CA ARG A 355 -41.70 18.31 -4.83
C ARG A 355 -41.36 19.64 -4.14
N ILE A 356 -40.92 20.60 -4.98
CA ILE A 356 -41.12 22.07 -4.93
C ILE A 356 -40.00 22.87 -4.20
N PRO A 357 -39.62 24.10 -4.64
CA PRO A 357 -40.23 24.97 -5.66
C PRO A 357 -39.30 25.52 -6.76
N ASN A 358 -39.86 25.58 -7.97
CA ASN A 358 -39.42 26.51 -9.00
C ASN A 358 -39.95 27.93 -8.70
N ALA A 359 -39.06 28.89 -8.58
CA ALA A 359 -39.36 30.30 -8.34
C ALA A 359 -39.43 31.07 -9.66
N ALA A 360 -40.61 31.14 -10.27
CA ALA A 360 -40.90 32.14 -11.30
C ALA A 360 -42.40 32.45 -11.38
N GLU A 361 -42.87 33.37 -10.53
CA GLU A 361 -44.12 34.07 -10.81
C GLU A 361 -44.15 35.50 -10.22
N ALA A 362 -44.00 36.48 -11.10
CA ALA A 362 -44.69 37.77 -11.10
C ALA A 362 -44.43 38.38 -12.49
N ILE A 363 -45.40 38.55 -13.38
CA ILE A 363 -46.32 39.69 -13.38
C ILE A 363 -47.51 39.35 -14.30
N ALA A 364 -48.71 39.56 -13.78
CA ALA A 364 -49.98 39.42 -14.47
C ALA A 364 -50.34 40.63 -15.36
N ARG A 365 -51.24 40.35 -16.30
CA ARG A 365 -52.22 41.20 -17.04
C ARG A 365 -51.93 41.29 -18.54
N ASP A 366 -52.86 41.23 -19.47
CA ASP A 366 -54.32 40.97 -19.53
C ASP A 366 -54.68 41.07 -21.03
N GLU A 367 -55.84 40.51 -21.42
CA GLU A 367 -56.56 40.68 -22.70
C GLU A 367 -55.93 39.96 -23.93
N GLY A 368 -56.52 38.93 -24.52
CA GLY A 368 -57.88 38.83 -25.09
C GLY A 368 -57.85 39.31 -26.55
N GLY A 369 -58.27 38.61 -27.60
CA GLY A 369 -58.82 37.29 -27.85
C GLY A 369 -59.05 37.15 -29.37
N SER A 370 -59.43 35.95 -29.79
CA SER A 370 -60.24 35.65 -31.01
C SER A 370 -59.61 35.80 -32.41
N GLY A 371 -59.39 34.66 -33.09
CA GLY A 371 -59.32 34.57 -34.57
C GLY A 371 -60.72 34.55 -35.22
N PRO A 372 -60.95 33.89 -36.37
CA PRO A 372 -60.13 33.66 -37.58
C PRO A 372 -60.94 33.92 -38.90
N GLU A 373 -60.49 33.35 -40.04
CA GLU A 373 -61.22 33.08 -41.33
C GLU A 373 -61.20 34.19 -42.43
N GLN A 374 -60.67 33.97 -43.66
CA GLN A 374 -61.01 33.09 -44.80
C GLN A 374 -62.05 33.68 -45.83
N THR A 375 -61.61 33.78 -47.10
CA THR A 375 -62.33 33.44 -48.37
C THR A 375 -63.26 34.45 -49.09
N GLU A 376 -62.76 35.01 -50.22
CA GLU A 376 -63.26 34.95 -51.64
C GLU A 376 -64.71 35.33 -52.11
N LEU A 377 -64.77 35.96 -53.32
CA LEU A 377 -65.76 35.84 -54.45
C LEU A 377 -66.63 37.05 -54.94
N ALA A 378 -66.39 37.40 -56.23
CA ALA A 378 -67.29 37.49 -57.41
C ALA A 378 -68.24 38.70 -57.74
N PHE A 379 -68.20 39.06 -59.04
CA PHE A 379 -69.13 39.86 -59.87
C PHE A 379 -70.32 39.02 -60.37
N ASP A 380 -71.51 39.61 -60.65
CA ASP A 380 -72.05 39.79 -62.02
C ASP A 380 -73.48 40.42 -62.13
N GLU A 381 -73.66 41.12 -63.26
CA GLU A 381 -74.79 41.32 -64.19
C GLU A 381 -76.24 41.78 -63.86
N PHE A 382 -76.57 42.85 -64.60
CA PHE A 382 -77.78 43.38 -65.25
C PHE A 382 -79.04 42.48 -65.48
N ALA A 383 -80.23 43.09 -65.38
CA ALA A 383 -81.23 43.21 -66.49
C ALA A 383 -82.65 43.58 -65.98
N GLY A 384 -83.34 44.46 -66.72
CA GLY A 384 -84.68 44.98 -66.38
C GLY A 384 -85.86 44.26 -67.03
N GLY A 385 -87.05 44.90 -66.97
CA GLY A 385 -88.18 44.58 -67.86
C GLY A 385 -89.56 45.07 -67.40
N GLY A 386 -90.32 45.66 -68.33
CA GLY A 386 -91.78 45.45 -68.41
C GLY A 386 -92.70 46.69 -68.34
N ALA A 387 -93.09 47.21 -69.50
CA ALA A 387 -94.25 48.09 -69.69
C ALA A 387 -95.47 47.28 -70.20
N THR A 388 -96.70 47.74 -69.97
CA THR A 388 -97.84 47.63 -70.94
C THR A 388 -99.06 48.43 -70.47
N GLU A 389 -99.05 49.72 -70.79
CA GLU A 389 -100.21 50.52 -71.21
C GLU A 389 -99.60 51.89 -71.61
N ARG A 390 -100.37 52.78 -72.24
CA ARG A 390 -99.95 54.19 -72.52
C ARG A 390 -99.16 54.38 -73.82
N THR A 391 -99.87 54.21 -74.91
CA THR A 391 -99.41 54.46 -76.29
C THR A 391 -99.42 55.95 -76.68
N ASP A 392 -99.66 56.87 -75.74
CA ASP A 392 -99.37 58.31 -75.87
C ASP A 392 -98.17 58.75 -75.00
N ASP A 393 -97.88 58.06 -73.88
CA ASP A 393 -96.63 58.26 -73.11
C ASP A 393 -95.38 57.85 -73.91
N ALA A 394 -95.53 56.95 -74.89
CA ALA A 394 -94.40 56.53 -75.73
C ALA A 394 -93.93 57.63 -76.70
N ILE A 395 -94.77 58.63 -77.01
CA ILE A 395 -94.41 59.77 -77.85
C ILE A 395 -93.83 60.90 -76.98
N ASP A 396 -94.40 61.16 -75.81
CA ASP A 396 -93.83 62.12 -74.85
C ASP A 396 -92.52 61.61 -74.24
N GLN A 397 -92.36 60.31 -73.98
CA GLN A 397 -91.06 59.70 -73.68
C GLN A 397 -90.10 59.75 -74.87
N LEU A 398 -90.58 59.81 -76.12
CA LEU A 398 -89.71 59.99 -77.29
C LEU A 398 -89.22 61.43 -77.38
N PHE A 399 -90.03 62.41 -76.97
CA PHE A 399 -89.62 63.81 -76.88
C PHE A 399 -88.77 64.11 -75.64
N ASP A 400 -89.04 63.49 -74.48
CA ASP A 400 -88.16 63.56 -73.30
C ASP A 400 -86.86 62.78 -73.54
N ARG A 401 -86.89 61.64 -74.25
CA ARG A 401 -85.68 60.91 -74.69
C ARG A 401 -84.97 61.58 -75.86
N LEU A 402 -85.63 62.43 -76.65
CA LEU A 402 -84.98 63.29 -77.65
C LEU A 402 -84.35 64.51 -76.99
N ALA A 403 -85.02 65.12 -76.01
CA ALA A 403 -84.47 66.23 -75.23
C ALA A 403 -83.28 65.78 -74.38
N ASN A 404 -83.37 64.60 -73.75
CA ASN A 404 -82.26 63.99 -73.01
C ASN A 404 -81.24 63.29 -73.92
N ARG A 405 -81.54 63.13 -75.23
CA ARG A 405 -80.57 62.67 -76.24
C ARG A 405 -79.62 63.78 -76.64
N ASP A 406 -80.02 65.04 -76.59
CA ASP A 406 -79.07 66.12 -76.83
C ASP A 406 -78.03 66.15 -75.70
N ASP A 407 -78.43 65.93 -74.44
CA ASP A 407 -77.51 65.78 -73.30
C ASP A 407 -76.70 64.46 -73.34
N GLU A 408 -77.29 63.35 -73.78
CA GLU A 408 -76.58 62.07 -73.98
C GLU A 408 -75.63 62.12 -75.19
N ILE A 409 -75.97 62.86 -76.25
CA ILE A 409 -75.09 63.11 -77.40
C ILE A 409 -73.96 64.07 -77.02
N GLU A 410 -74.20 65.04 -76.13
CA GLU A 410 -73.16 65.92 -75.61
C GLU A 410 -72.20 65.15 -74.69
N SER A 411 -72.71 64.28 -73.79
CA SER A 411 -71.89 63.37 -72.99
C SER A 411 -71.09 62.40 -73.86
N VAL A 412 -71.72 61.80 -74.88
CA VAL A 412 -71.00 60.91 -75.82
C VAL A 412 -70.01 61.70 -76.69
N ARG A 413 -70.23 63.00 -76.92
CA ARG A 413 -69.26 63.87 -77.59
C ARG A 413 -68.08 64.22 -76.69
N GLU A 414 -68.32 64.61 -75.45
CA GLU A 414 -67.26 64.81 -74.46
C GLU A 414 -66.48 63.53 -74.24
N ASP A 415 -67.14 62.37 -74.15
CA ASP A 415 -66.50 61.06 -74.05
C ASP A 415 -65.71 60.73 -75.33
N LEU A 416 -66.21 61.05 -76.53
CA LEU A 416 -65.46 60.85 -77.78
C LEU A 416 -64.28 61.80 -77.91
N GLU A 417 -64.39 63.04 -77.43
CA GLU A 417 -63.33 64.05 -77.48
C GLU A 417 -62.24 63.71 -76.46
N ALA A 418 -62.61 63.21 -75.27
CA ALA A 418 -61.70 62.60 -74.30
C ALA A 418 -61.04 61.33 -74.85
N LEU A 419 -61.78 60.49 -75.58
CA LEU A 419 -61.24 59.27 -76.19
C LEU A 419 -60.36 59.59 -77.41
N PHE A 420 -60.58 60.71 -78.10
CA PHE A 420 -59.66 61.22 -79.11
C PHE A 420 -58.39 61.83 -78.49
N GLU A 421 -58.49 62.52 -77.35
CA GLU A 421 -57.31 62.93 -76.56
C GLU A 421 -56.56 61.72 -75.98
N ASP A 422 -57.25 60.68 -75.52
CA ASP A 422 -56.64 59.44 -75.05
C ASP A 422 -56.00 58.65 -76.20
N ILE A 423 -56.59 58.64 -77.40
CA ILE A 423 -55.98 58.05 -78.60
C ILE A 423 -54.79 58.89 -79.06
N GLU A 424 -54.84 60.23 -79.02
CA GLU A 424 -53.70 61.09 -79.35
C GLU A 424 -52.57 60.93 -78.32
N TYR A 425 -52.89 60.77 -77.03
CA TYR A 425 -51.95 60.43 -75.95
C TYR A 425 -51.34 59.03 -76.10
N VAL A 426 -52.12 58.05 -76.57
CA VAL A 426 -51.63 56.69 -76.86
C VAL A 426 -50.82 56.65 -78.15
N GLU A 427 -51.19 57.41 -79.19
CA GLU A 427 -50.41 57.53 -80.43
C GLU A 427 -49.09 58.28 -80.17
N GLU A 428 -49.08 59.32 -79.33
CA GLU A 428 -47.87 60.03 -78.88
C GLU A 428 -46.98 59.15 -77.99
N ARG A 429 -47.54 58.15 -77.29
CA ARG A 429 -46.80 57.08 -76.59
C ARG A 429 -46.32 55.92 -77.49
N THR A 430 -46.73 55.86 -78.75
CA THR A 430 -46.23 54.84 -79.71
C THR A 430 -45.21 55.39 -80.71
N ALA A 431 -44.71 56.60 -80.49
CA ALA A 431 -43.60 57.19 -81.26
C ALA A 431 -42.32 57.34 -80.43
N ALA A 432 -42.06 56.43 -79.49
CA ALA A 432 -40.71 56.22 -78.94
C ALA A 432 -40.18 54.89 -79.50
N ALA A 433 -39.65 54.93 -80.72
CA ALA A 433 -38.84 53.83 -81.26
C ALA A 433 -37.58 53.60 -80.40
N ASP A 434 -37.15 54.62 -79.64
CA ASP A 434 -35.95 54.59 -78.82
C ASP A 434 -36.03 53.61 -77.63
N GLU A 435 -37.21 53.42 -77.00
CA GLU A 435 -37.34 52.48 -75.86
C GLU A 435 -37.41 51.00 -76.30
N VAL A 436 -37.82 50.72 -77.55
CA VAL A 436 -37.82 49.35 -78.09
C VAL A 436 -36.43 49.00 -78.63
N ASP A 437 -35.74 49.94 -79.27
CA ASP A 437 -34.36 49.76 -79.70
C ASP A 437 -33.42 49.59 -78.49
N GLU A 438 -33.62 50.33 -77.39
CA GLU A 438 -32.85 50.17 -76.14
C GLU A 438 -33.16 48.83 -75.43
N LEU A 439 -34.38 48.30 -75.57
CA LEU A 439 -34.73 46.98 -75.04
C LEU A 439 -34.17 45.83 -75.90
N ASP A 440 -34.11 45.99 -77.22
CA ASP A 440 -33.46 45.04 -78.13
C ASP A 440 -31.94 45.03 -77.94
N GLU A 441 -31.29 46.21 -77.80
CA GLU A 441 -29.86 46.28 -77.47
C GLU A 441 -29.56 45.65 -76.10
N ARG A 442 -30.46 45.81 -75.12
CA ARG A 442 -30.35 45.12 -73.82
C ARG A 442 -30.59 43.62 -73.93
N LEU A 443 -31.51 43.16 -74.76
CA LEU A 443 -31.75 41.72 -74.97
C LEU A 443 -30.59 41.07 -75.72
N GLU A 444 -29.96 41.78 -76.66
CA GLU A 444 -28.79 41.29 -77.39
C GLU A 444 -27.57 41.26 -76.47
N SER A 445 -27.35 42.30 -75.64
CA SER A 445 -26.36 42.27 -74.56
C SER A 445 -26.60 41.15 -73.55
N PHE A 446 -27.85 40.88 -73.17
CA PHE A 446 -28.16 39.81 -72.23
C PHE A 446 -28.01 38.42 -72.87
N ALA A 447 -28.23 38.30 -74.18
CA ALA A 447 -27.98 37.07 -74.92
C ALA A 447 -26.48 36.81 -75.10
N ASP A 448 -25.69 37.86 -75.36
CA ASP A 448 -24.23 37.77 -75.40
C ASP A 448 -23.68 37.43 -74.02
N GLU A 449 -24.16 38.09 -72.95
CA GLU A 449 -23.76 37.80 -71.57
C GLU A 449 -24.18 36.39 -71.13
N LEU A 450 -25.31 35.87 -71.60
CA LEU A 450 -25.73 34.48 -71.35
C LEU A 450 -24.90 33.48 -72.16
N THR A 451 -24.44 33.85 -73.37
CA THR A 451 -23.55 33.03 -74.19
C THR A 451 -22.13 33.01 -73.61
N ASP A 452 -21.64 34.14 -73.12
CA ASP A 452 -20.38 34.24 -72.39
C ASP A 452 -20.46 33.47 -71.07
N LEU A 453 -21.58 33.55 -70.34
CA LEU A 453 -21.81 32.77 -69.12
C LEU A 453 -21.97 31.26 -69.38
N GLU A 454 -22.56 30.87 -70.51
CA GLU A 454 -22.65 29.46 -70.94
C GLU A 454 -21.26 28.94 -71.35
N ALA A 455 -20.43 29.76 -72.00
CA ALA A 455 -19.04 29.44 -72.29
C ALA A 455 -18.14 29.43 -71.03
N GLU A 456 -18.41 30.30 -70.05
CA GLU A 456 -17.75 30.34 -68.74
C GLU A 456 -18.18 29.13 -67.86
N SER A 457 -19.43 28.67 -68.01
CA SER A 457 -19.92 27.42 -67.40
C SER A 457 -19.32 26.17 -68.02
N GLU A 458 -19.01 26.15 -69.33
CA GLU A 458 -18.30 25.04 -69.99
C GLU A 458 -16.80 25.00 -69.66
N THR A 459 -16.25 26.05 -69.05
CA THR A 459 -14.83 26.14 -68.65
C THR A 459 -14.58 25.99 -67.15
N HIS A 460 -15.63 25.90 -66.32
CA HIS A 460 -15.55 25.69 -64.87
C HIS A 460 -16.22 24.39 -64.41
N ALA A 461 -15.77 23.28 -65.00
CA ALA A 461 -15.52 21.97 -64.41
C ALA A 461 -15.15 21.08 -65.59
N SER A 462 -13.87 20.72 -65.73
CA SER A 462 -13.53 19.78 -66.79
C SER A 462 -14.23 18.44 -66.49
N ASP A 463 -14.64 17.67 -67.50
CA ASP A 463 -15.16 16.30 -67.29
C ASP A 463 -14.19 15.44 -66.45
N SER A 464 -12.91 15.82 -66.41
CA SER A 464 -11.88 15.26 -65.54
C SER A 464 -12.09 15.61 -64.06
N ASP A 465 -12.47 16.84 -63.73
CA ASP A 465 -12.71 17.27 -62.35
C ASP A 465 -13.97 16.59 -61.79
N ILE A 466 -15.00 16.42 -62.63
CA ILE A 466 -16.22 15.68 -62.26
C ILE A 466 -15.90 14.19 -62.06
N ALA A 467 -15.09 13.59 -62.93
CA ALA A 467 -14.66 12.19 -62.76
C ALA A 467 -13.79 12.01 -61.50
N THR A 468 -12.93 12.98 -61.19
CA THR A 468 -12.12 12.95 -59.96
C THR A 468 -13.01 13.08 -58.74
N LEU A 469 -14.02 13.95 -58.77
CA LEU A 469 -14.97 14.08 -57.67
C LEU A 469 -15.85 12.82 -57.50
N ASP A 470 -16.21 12.14 -58.58
CA ASP A 470 -16.91 10.85 -58.50
C ASP A 470 -16.02 9.75 -57.90
N ASP A 471 -14.73 9.71 -58.25
CA ASP A 471 -13.75 8.80 -57.65
C ASP A 471 -13.52 9.13 -56.16
N ASP A 472 -13.42 10.41 -55.81
CA ASP A 472 -13.30 10.87 -54.41
C ASP A 472 -14.56 10.53 -53.60
N ILE A 473 -15.76 10.69 -54.19
CA ILE A 473 -17.03 10.29 -53.56
C ILE A 473 -17.08 8.77 -53.36
N ALA A 474 -16.60 7.98 -54.31
CA ALA A 474 -16.54 6.52 -54.17
C ALA A 474 -15.56 6.10 -53.06
N SER A 475 -14.39 6.75 -52.98
CA SER A 475 -13.42 6.52 -51.91
C SER A 475 -14.00 6.86 -50.53
N LEU A 476 -14.76 7.95 -50.44
CA LEU A 476 -15.45 8.36 -49.21
C LEU A 476 -16.56 7.39 -48.81
N ASP A 477 -17.26 6.78 -49.78
CA ASP A 477 -18.30 5.78 -49.53
C ASP A 477 -17.66 4.48 -48.99
N ASP A 478 -16.53 4.07 -49.57
CA ASP A 478 -15.75 2.91 -49.10
C ASP A 478 -15.16 3.16 -47.69
N GLU A 479 -14.64 4.37 -47.42
CA GLU A 479 -14.18 4.76 -46.07
C GLU A 479 -15.34 4.82 -45.06
N LEU A 480 -16.53 5.27 -45.46
CA LEU A 480 -17.72 5.26 -44.61
C LEU A 480 -18.20 3.85 -44.29
N GLU A 481 -18.11 2.92 -45.25
CA GLU A 481 -18.46 1.51 -45.04
C GLU A 481 -17.45 0.84 -44.09
N ALA A 482 -16.15 1.09 -44.27
CA ALA A 482 -15.12 0.60 -43.34
C ALA A 482 -15.29 1.18 -41.93
N LEU A 483 -15.62 2.47 -41.81
CA LEU A 483 -15.88 3.10 -40.51
C LEU A 483 -17.16 2.53 -39.86
N SER A 484 -18.19 2.22 -40.65
CA SER A 484 -19.41 1.56 -40.16
C SER A 484 -19.11 0.16 -39.63
N ASP A 485 -18.28 -0.61 -40.31
CA ASP A 485 -17.89 -1.96 -39.87
C ASP A 485 -17.04 -1.89 -38.58
N ALA A 486 -16.15 -0.90 -38.47
CA ALA A 486 -15.38 -0.65 -37.26
C ALA A 486 -16.28 -0.26 -36.07
N PHE A 487 -17.33 0.54 -36.29
CA PHE A 487 -18.30 0.85 -35.24
C PHE A 487 -19.09 -0.38 -34.77
N VAL A 488 -19.40 -1.32 -35.67
CA VAL A 488 -20.06 -2.58 -35.30
C VAL A 488 -19.12 -3.47 -34.48
N ALA A 489 -17.84 -3.57 -34.87
CA ALA A 489 -16.85 -4.31 -34.09
C ALA A 489 -16.68 -3.70 -32.68
N LEU A 490 -16.60 -2.37 -32.59
CA LEU A 490 -16.53 -1.67 -31.31
C LEU A 490 -17.80 -1.88 -30.45
N GLU A 491 -18.99 -1.94 -31.06
CA GLU A 491 -20.23 -2.25 -30.34
C GLU A 491 -20.23 -3.68 -29.78
N ASP A 492 -19.67 -4.64 -30.53
CA ASP A 492 -19.47 -6.02 -30.07
C ASP A 492 -18.42 -6.10 -28.94
N ASP A 493 -17.30 -5.39 -29.05
CA ASP A 493 -16.25 -5.33 -28.01
C ASP A 493 -16.77 -4.70 -26.71
N VAL A 494 -17.57 -3.62 -26.81
CA VAL A 494 -18.22 -3.00 -25.65
C VAL A 494 -19.22 -3.96 -25.00
N ALA A 495 -19.97 -4.73 -25.79
CA ALA A 495 -20.88 -5.74 -25.25
C ALA A 495 -20.14 -6.88 -24.53
N GLU A 496 -18.99 -7.30 -25.04
CA GLU A 496 -18.13 -8.30 -24.37
C GLU A 496 -17.53 -7.74 -23.07
N LEU A 497 -17.13 -6.46 -23.06
CA LEU A 497 -16.65 -5.77 -21.87
C LEU A 497 -17.74 -5.65 -20.79
N ASP A 498 -18.98 -5.34 -21.19
CA ASP A 498 -20.15 -5.30 -20.28
C ASP A 498 -20.41 -6.69 -19.65
N ASP A 499 -20.35 -7.76 -20.44
CA ASP A 499 -20.50 -9.13 -19.94
C ASP A 499 -19.35 -9.51 -18.98
N ALA A 500 -18.12 -9.10 -19.29
CA ALA A 500 -16.95 -9.30 -18.43
C ALA A 500 -17.07 -8.52 -17.12
N LEU A 501 -17.54 -7.26 -17.17
CA LEU A 501 -17.77 -6.42 -16.00
C LEU A 501 -18.84 -7.04 -15.08
N ALA A 502 -19.96 -7.51 -15.64
CA ALA A 502 -21.01 -8.19 -14.88
C ALA A 502 -20.50 -9.48 -14.19
N ALA A 503 -19.57 -10.21 -14.82
CA ALA A 503 -18.94 -11.38 -14.21
C ALA A 503 -18.00 -10.99 -13.05
N VAL A 504 -17.25 -9.90 -13.18
CA VAL A 504 -16.41 -9.36 -12.11
C VAL A 504 -17.25 -8.86 -10.94
N GLU A 505 -18.33 -8.12 -11.19
CA GLU A 505 -19.27 -7.66 -10.15
C GLU A 505 -19.88 -8.83 -9.38
N THR A 506 -20.27 -9.89 -10.08
CA THR A 506 -20.80 -11.11 -9.45
C THR A 506 -19.75 -11.78 -8.57
N THR A 507 -18.51 -11.89 -9.06
CA THR A 507 -17.39 -12.48 -8.30
C THR A 507 -17.07 -11.66 -7.06
N ALA A 508 -17.01 -10.33 -7.18
CA ALA A 508 -16.77 -9.42 -6.07
C ALA A 508 -17.90 -9.49 -5.02
N ALA A 509 -19.16 -9.63 -5.44
CA ALA A 509 -20.28 -9.83 -4.54
C ALA A 509 -20.19 -11.15 -3.77
N ASP A 510 -19.80 -12.24 -4.44
CA ASP A 510 -19.59 -13.55 -3.81
C ASP A 510 -18.41 -13.53 -2.83
N GLU A 511 -17.29 -12.89 -3.19
CA GLU A 511 -16.13 -12.72 -2.31
C GLU A 511 -16.45 -11.86 -1.08
N ARG A 512 -17.23 -10.79 -1.26
CA ARG A 512 -17.69 -9.95 -0.14
C ARG A 512 -18.59 -10.74 0.81
N ALA A 513 -19.46 -11.60 0.29
CA ALA A 513 -20.28 -12.47 1.12
C ALA A 513 -19.43 -13.51 1.90
N ASP A 514 -18.41 -14.11 1.27
CA ASP A 514 -17.46 -15.02 1.95
C ASP A 514 -16.67 -14.28 3.04
N LEU A 515 -16.29 -13.02 2.80
CA LEU A 515 -15.60 -12.18 3.77
C LEU A 515 -16.49 -11.82 4.97
N ASP A 516 -17.75 -11.46 4.72
CA ASP A 516 -18.74 -11.15 5.76
C ASP A 516 -19.02 -12.39 6.64
N ASP A 517 -19.15 -13.57 6.03
CA ASP A 517 -19.32 -14.83 6.75
C ASP A 517 -18.09 -15.15 7.62
N ARG A 518 -16.87 -14.95 7.09
CA ARG A 518 -15.62 -15.12 7.84
C ARG A 518 -15.46 -14.11 8.98
N LEU A 519 -15.87 -12.86 8.78
CA LEU A 519 -15.87 -11.83 9.82
C LEU A 519 -16.87 -12.17 10.93
N ALA A 520 -18.05 -12.68 10.59
CA ALA A 520 -19.04 -13.13 11.56
C ALA A 520 -18.54 -14.33 12.39
N GLU A 521 -17.87 -15.30 11.74
CA GLU A 521 -17.24 -16.43 12.43
C GLU A 521 -16.12 -15.98 13.37
N LEU A 522 -15.22 -15.10 12.90
CA LEU A 522 -14.13 -14.57 13.72
C LEU A 522 -14.66 -13.75 14.92
N ALA A 523 -15.72 -12.97 14.73
CA ALA A 523 -16.37 -12.24 15.81
C ALA A 523 -16.97 -13.20 16.85
N GLY A 524 -17.60 -14.29 16.40
CA GLY A 524 -18.10 -15.36 17.29
C GLY A 524 -16.98 -16.03 18.09
N ASP A 525 -15.88 -16.39 17.43
CA ASP A 525 -14.70 -16.96 18.08
C ASP A 525 -14.10 -16.00 19.11
N LEU A 526 -14.06 -14.70 18.80
CA LEU A 526 -13.52 -13.69 19.70
C LEU A 526 -14.42 -13.51 20.93
N ASP A 527 -15.74 -13.49 20.75
CA ASP A 527 -16.71 -13.46 21.85
C ASP A 527 -16.58 -14.70 22.76
N ASP A 528 -16.44 -15.89 22.18
CA ASP A 528 -16.23 -17.13 22.93
C ASP A 528 -14.91 -17.09 23.72
N ARG A 529 -13.82 -16.58 23.11
CA ARG A 529 -12.54 -16.38 23.80
C ARG A 529 -12.62 -15.34 24.91
N PHE A 530 -13.37 -14.25 24.73
CA PHE A 530 -13.60 -13.27 25.78
C PHE A 530 -14.41 -13.85 26.94
N ALA A 531 -15.40 -14.69 26.64
CA ALA A 531 -16.17 -15.40 27.66
C ALA A 531 -15.30 -16.38 28.45
N GLU A 532 -14.42 -17.12 27.79
CA GLU A 532 -13.46 -18.03 28.43
C GLU A 532 -12.46 -17.24 29.30
N LEU A 533 -11.89 -16.15 28.78
CA LEU A 533 -10.96 -15.30 29.52
C LEU A 533 -11.62 -14.66 30.76
N ALA A 534 -12.88 -14.26 30.65
CA ALA A 534 -13.65 -13.75 31.78
C ALA A 534 -13.84 -14.83 32.87
N SER A 535 -14.14 -16.07 32.46
CA SER A 535 -14.24 -17.20 33.38
C SER A 535 -12.90 -17.52 34.06
N ASP A 536 -11.81 -17.50 33.30
CA ASP A 536 -10.45 -17.70 33.84
C ASP A 536 -10.07 -16.60 34.84
N LEU A 537 -10.43 -15.34 34.54
CA LEU A 537 -10.17 -14.21 35.44
C LEU A 537 -10.99 -14.30 36.74
N GLU A 538 -12.24 -14.76 36.67
CA GLU A 538 -13.07 -15.04 37.85
C GLU A 538 -12.42 -16.16 38.71
N ALA A 539 -11.94 -17.24 38.08
CA ALA A 539 -11.23 -18.30 38.77
C ALA A 539 -9.91 -17.84 39.42
N VAL A 540 -9.14 -16.96 38.77
CA VAL A 540 -7.93 -16.35 39.34
C VAL A 540 -8.28 -15.44 40.51
N THR A 541 -9.39 -14.71 40.42
CA THR A 541 -9.89 -13.85 41.50
C THR A 541 -10.28 -14.69 42.72
N ASP A 542 -11.01 -15.79 42.50
CA ASP A 542 -11.39 -16.74 43.55
C ASP A 542 -10.16 -17.39 44.18
N ARG A 543 -9.18 -17.82 43.38
CA ARG A 543 -7.93 -18.40 43.91
C ARG A 543 -7.14 -17.37 44.72
N THR A 544 -7.14 -16.11 44.31
CA THR A 544 -6.50 -15.02 45.06
C THR A 544 -7.21 -14.77 46.39
N ALA A 545 -8.54 -14.82 46.42
CA ALA A 545 -9.32 -14.72 47.66
C ALA A 545 -9.03 -15.90 48.61
N THR A 546 -8.92 -17.12 48.07
CA THR A 546 -8.50 -18.30 48.83
C THR A 546 -7.08 -18.15 49.37
N ILE A 547 -6.14 -17.64 48.58
CA ILE A 547 -4.75 -17.38 49.03
C ILE A 547 -4.71 -16.33 50.15
N ASP A 548 -5.51 -15.27 50.06
CA ASP A 548 -5.61 -14.29 51.14
C ASP A 548 -6.18 -14.90 52.42
N GLU A 549 -7.16 -15.82 52.29
CA GLU A 549 -7.71 -16.56 53.42
C GLU A 549 -6.67 -17.51 54.04
N THR A 550 -5.92 -18.27 53.23
CA THR A 550 -4.86 -19.16 53.72
C THR A 550 -3.70 -18.38 54.34
N LEU A 551 -3.30 -17.23 53.78
CA LEU A 551 -2.30 -16.34 54.39
C LEU A 551 -2.80 -15.74 55.71
N GLY A 552 -4.10 -15.44 55.82
CA GLY A 552 -4.74 -15.07 57.08
C GLY A 552 -4.69 -16.18 58.12
N GLY A 553 -4.92 -17.43 57.69
CA GLY A 553 -4.77 -18.65 58.48
C GLY A 553 -3.34 -18.84 58.97
N VAL A 554 -2.36 -18.91 58.07
CA VAL A 554 -0.92 -19.05 58.39
C VAL A 554 -0.44 -17.95 59.32
N ARG A 555 -0.92 -16.71 59.17
CA ARG A 555 -0.59 -15.62 60.08
C ARG A 555 -1.15 -15.86 61.49
N THR A 556 -2.36 -16.38 61.59
CA THR A 556 -2.99 -16.76 62.86
C THR A 556 -2.25 -17.94 63.48
N ASP A 557 -1.92 -18.96 62.69
CA ASP A 557 -1.15 -20.13 63.11
C ASP A 557 0.25 -19.73 63.56
N LEU A 558 0.88 -18.73 62.94
CA LEU A 558 2.17 -18.18 63.37
C LEU A 558 2.05 -17.46 64.73
N GLU A 559 0.97 -16.68 64.94
CA GLU A 559 0.66 -16.03 66.22
C GLU A 559 0.33 -17.06 67.33
N ASP A 560 -0.31 -18.17 66.97
CA ASP A 560 -0.64 -19.28 67.86
C ASP A 560 0.57 -20.21 68.13
N LEU A 561 1.48 -20.37 67.17
CA LEU A 561 2.75 -21.09 67.30
C LEU A 561 3.75 -20.32 68.18
N GLU A 562 3.78 -18.98 68.10
CA GLU A 562 4.54 -18.12 69.03
C GLU A 562 4.05 -18.31 70.47
N THR A 563 2.78 -18.65 70.66
CA THR A 563 2.17 -18.83 71.99
C THR A 563 2.14 -20.27 72.51
N THR A 564 2.33 -21.30 71.66
CA THR A 564 2.01 -22.70 72.00
C THR A 564 3.13 -23.71 71.71
N ALA A 565 4.38 -23.42 72.06
CA ALA A 565 5.45 -24.43 72.03
C ALA A 565 5.45 -25.33 73.30
N ALA A 566 4.58 -26.36 73.36
CA ALA A 566 4.75 -27.59 74.18
C ALA A 566 3.76 -28.75 73.83
N THR A 567 4.24 -29.71 73.02
CA THR A 567 3.94 -31.16 72.88
C THR A 567 2.59 -31.77 73.33
N GLU A 568 1.68 -31.96 72.35
CA GLU A 568 0.83 -33.15 72.02
C GLU A 568 0.07 -32.81 70.70
N THR A 569 -0.26 -31.52 70.51
CA THR A 569 -0.81 -30.90 69.29
C THR A 569 0.08 -31.03 68.05
N ALA A 570 1.40 -31.13 68.22
CA ALA A 570 2.32 -31.24 67.09
C ALA A 570 2.13 -32.51 66.25
N LEU A 571 1.57 -33.58 66.83
CA LEU A 571 1.23 -34.80 66.09
C LEU A 571 -0.09 -34.65 65.33
N GLU A 572 -1.10 -33.99 65.92
CA GLU A 572 -2.35 -33.64 65.22
C GLU A 572 -2.08 -32.68 64.04
N THR A 573 -1.18 -31.71 64.21
CA THR A 573 -0.76 -30.80 63.13
C THR A 573 -0.04 -31.53 62.00
N VAL A 574 0.79 -32.54 62.30
CA VAL A 574 1.44 -33.35 61.25
C VAL A 574 0.41 -34.20 60.50
N GLU A 575 -0.59 -34.76 61.20
CA GLU A 575 -1.68 -35.52 60.58
C GLU A 575 -2.58 -34.62 59.71
N GLU A 576 -2.81 -33.38 60.14
CA GLU A 576 -3.53 -32.35 59.38
C GLU A 576 -2.73 -31.89 58.15
N ILE A 577 -1.41 -31.65 58.28
CA ILE A 577 -0.54 -31.31 57.15
C ILE A 577 -0.50 -32.45 56.12
N VAL A 578 -0.46 -33.72 56.56
CA VAL A 578 -0.48 -34.87 55.64
C VAL A 578 -1.84 -34.97 54.93
N SER A 579 -2.95 -34.71 55.62
CA SER A 579 -4.27 -34.65 54.97
C SER A 579 -4.32 -33.53 53.93
N GLN A 580 -3.77 -32.37 54.27
CA GLN A 580 -3.77 -31.19 53.41
C GLN A 580 -2.86 -31.38 52.20
N LEU A 581 -1.72 -32.05 52.37
CA LEU A 581 -0.85 -32.46 51.27
C LEU A 581 -1.51 -33.49 50.36
N SER A 582 -2.37 -34.36 50.91
CA SER A 582 -3.17 -35.30 50.14
C SER A 582 -4.23 -34.58 49.30
N ASP A 583 -4.91 -33.59 49.89
CA ASP A 583 -5.87 -32.75 49.17
C ASP A 583 -5.18 -31.91 48.08
N ASP A 584 -3.99 -31.36 48.36
CA ASP A 584 -3.17 -30.63 47.39
C ASP A 584 -2.71 -31.53 46.22
N ILE A 585 -2.41 -32.82 46.49
CA ILE A 585 -2.07 -33.81 45.46
C ILE A 585 -3.30 -34.12 44.58
N ASP A 586 -4.47 -34.30 45.19
CA ASP A 586 -5.73 -34.53 44.46
C ASP A 586 -6.07 -33.31 43.58
N ASP A 587 -5.86 -32.09 44.09
CA ASP A 587 -6.05 -30.85 43.34
C ASP A 587 -5.02 -30.71 42.20
N LEU A 588 -3.77 -31.14 42.42
CA LEU A 588 -2.73 -31.17 41.40
C LEU A 588 -3.06 -32.19 40.30
N GLU A 589 -3.54 -33.37 40.66
CA GLU A 589 -3.98 -34.41 39.72
C GLU A 589 -5.14 -33.90 38.86
N ALA A 590 -6.11 -33.22 39.47
CA ALA A 590 -7.18 -32.54 38.74
C ALA A 590 -6.66 -31.38 37.86
N GLY A 591 -5.60 -30.69 38.27
CA GLY A 591 -4.92 -29.66 37.46
C GLY A 591 -4.23 -30.24 36.23
N ILE A 592 -3.60 -31.40 36.39
CA ILE A 592 -2.97 -32.16 35.31
C ILE A 592 -4.02 -32.67 34.32
N GLU A 593 -5.15 -33.20 34.80
CA GLU A 593 -6.27 -33.61 33.93
C GLU A 593 -6.80 -32.43 33.11
N ARG A 594 -7.00 -31.26 33.74
CA ARG A 594 -7.41 -30.04 33.02
C ARG A 594 -6.38 -29.62 31.98
N THR A 595 -5.09 -29.69 32.31
CA THR A 595 -4.01 -29.38 31.36
C THR A 595 -4.00 -30.36 30.18
N GLY A 596 -4.25 -31.65 30.44
CA GLY A 596 -4.47 -32.66 29.40
C GLY A 596 -5.63 -32.30 28.48
N THR A 597 -6.78 -31.91 29.03
CA THR A 597 -7.92 -31.48 28.20
C THR A 597 -7.64 -30.21 27.39
N ARG A 598 -6.83 -29.28 27.92
CA ARG A 598 -6.37 -28.10 27.16
C ARG A 598 -5.42 -28.48 26.04
N MET A 599 -4.51 -29.43 26.26
CA MET A 599 -3.63 -29.97 25.22
C MET A 599 -4.42 -30.69 24.12
N ASP A 600 -5.45 -31.46 24.47
CA ASP A 600 -6.36 -32.08 23.50
C ASP A 600 -7.11 -31.03 22.67
N GLY A 601 -7.57 -29.93 23.32
CA GLY A 601 -8.17 -28.79 22.63
C GLY A 601 -7.21 -28.08 21.68
N VAL A 602 -5.96 -27.88 22.09
CA VAL A 602 -4.90 -27.30 21.24
C VAL A 602 -4.59 -28.22 20.06
N ALA A 603 -4.52 -29.54 20.27
CA ALA A 603 -4.34 -30.52 19.21
C ALA A 603 -5.49 -30.48 18.20
N GLY A 604 -6.74 -30.40 18.66
CA GLY A 604 -7.92 -30.26 17.79
C GLY A 604 -7.88 -28.97 16.96
N ARG A 605 -7.48 -27.84 17.58
CA ARG A 605 -7.31 -26.57 16.85
C ARG A 605 -6.20 -26.63 15.81
N LEU A 606 -5.11 -27.37 16.08
CA LEU A 606 -4.03 -27.60 15.12
C LEU A 606 -4.49 -28.44 13.92
N GLU A 607 -5.30 -29.48 14.14
CA GLU A 607 -5.89 -30.27 13.06
C GLU A 607 -6.86 -29.43 12.19
N GLU A 608 -7.64 -28.57 12.81
CA GLU A 608 -8.54 -27.64 12.12
C GLU A 608 -7.79 -26.58 11.33
N LEU A 609 -6.72 -26.02 11.91
CA LEU A 609 -5.85 -25.05 11.23
C LEU A 609 -5.12 -25.69 10.05
N ASN A 610 -4.68 -26.95 10.17
CA ASN A 610 -4.13 -27.71 9.05
C ASN A 610 -5.15 -27.91 7.92
N THR A 611 -6.42 -28.22 8.27
CA THR A 611 -7.49 -28.36 7.27
C THR A 611 -7.80 -27.04 6.57
N ARG A 612 -7.77 -25.91 7.30
CA ARG A 612 -7.92 -24.57 6.71
C ARG A 612 -6.74 -24.22 5.79
N LEU A 613 -5.52 -24.59 6.18
CA LEU A 613 -4.32 -24.35 5.39
C LEU A 613 -4.33 -25.17 4.09
N ASP A 614 -4.78 -26.43 4.14
CA ASP A 614 -5.03 -27.25 2.95
C ASP A 614 -6.08 -26.61 2.02
N GLY A 615 -7.16 -26.05 2.58
CA GLY A 615 -8.19 -25.34 1.82
C GLY A 615 -7.70 -24.06 1.16
N VAL A 616 -6.87 -23.27 1.87
CA VAL A 616 -6.22 -22.07 1.32
C VAL A 616 -5.23 -22.46 0.21
N SER A 617 -4.44 -23.50 0.42
CA SER A 617 -3.50 -24.01 -0.59
C SER A 617 -4.23 -24.44 -1.86
N GLY A 618 -5.38 -25.12 -1.74
CA GLY A 618 -6.21 -25.48 -2.89
C GLY A 618 -6.82 -24.28 -3.61
N ARG A 619 -7.28 -23.25 -2.88
CA ARG A 619 -7.78 -22.00 -3.49
C ARG A 619 -6.67 -21.25 -4.22
N LEU A 620 -5.44 -21.24 -3.67
CA LEU A 620 -4.28 -20.60 -4.27
C LEU A 620 -3.85 -21.31 -5.57
N GLU A 621 -3.85 -22.65 -5.59
CA GLU A 621 -3.63 -23.44 -6.81
C GLU A 621 -4.67 -23.11 -7.88
N GLU A 622 -5.96 -23.03 -7.52
CA GLU A 622 -7.04 -22.71 -8.46
C GLU A 622 -6.98 -21.25 -8.97
N GLN A 623 -6.47 -20.33 -8.16
CA GLN A 623 -6.24 -18.93 -8.56
C GLN A 623 -5.04 -18.82 -9.48
N SER A 624 -3.97 -19.57 -9.23
CA SER A 624 -2.80 -19.64 -10.12
C SER A 624 -3.21 -20.17 -11.50
N GLU A 625 -3.95 -21.28 -11.55
CA GLU A 625 -4.44 -21.84 -12.82
C GLU A 625 -5.35 -20.86 -13.60
N ARG A 626 -6.19 -20.08 -12.90
CA ARG A 626 -6.99 -19.02 -13.54
C ARG A 626 -6.12 -17.87 -14.06
N THR A 627 -5.08 -17.50 -13.32
CA THR A 627 -4.19 -16.40 -13.68
C THR A 627 -3.37 -16.78 -14.91
N ASP A 628 -2.84 -18.00 -14.97
CA ASP A 628 -2.16 -18.55 -16.14
C ASP A 628 -3.08 -18.56 -17.37
N ALA A 629 -4.33 -19.00 -17.21
CA ALA A 629 -5.30 -18.99 -18.31
C ALA A 629 -5.65 -17.58 -18.81
N ARG A 630 -5.62 -16.56 -17.94
CA ARG A 630 -5.81 -15.15 -18.36
C ARG A 630 -4.58 -14.62 -19.08
N PHE A 631 -3.37 -14.97 -18.63
CA PHE A 631 -2.13 -14.61 -19.34
C PHE A 631 -2.09 -15.23 -20.73
N ASP A 632 -2.45 -16.52 -20.87
CA ASP A 632 -2.55 -17.20 -22.17
C ASP A 632 -3.56 -16.49 -23.11
N ALA A 633 -4.70 -16.03 -22.57
CA ALA A 633 -5.73 -15.32 -23.34
C ALA A 633 -5.28 -13.91 -23.78
N VAL A 634 -4.58 -13.19 -22.89
CA VAL A 634 -3.99 -11.89 -23.20
C VAL A 634 -2.89 -12.02 -24.25
N GLU A 635 -2.02 -13.02 -24.13
CA GLU A 635 -0.97 -13.30 -25.11
C GLU A 635 -1.57 -13.60 -26.49
N ALA A 636 -2.62 -14.42 -26.55
CA ALA A 636 -3.33 -14.69 -27.80
C ALA A 636 -3.96 -13.44 -28.42
N THR A 637 -4.51 -12.54 -27.60
CA THR A 637 -5.10 -11.27 -28.08
C THR A 637 -4.02 -10.33 -28.62
N ILE A 638 -2.90 -10.21 -27.91
CA ILE A 638 -1.75 -9.41 -28.34
C ILE A 638 -1.19 -9.94 -29.67
N ASP A 639 -1.05 -11.26 -29.82
CA ASP A 639 -0.58 -11.88 -31.07
C ASP A 639 -1.51 -11.56 -32.25
N GLU A 640 -2.83 -11.54 -32.03
CA GLU A 640 -3.82 -11.24 -33.07
C GLU A 640 -3.80 -9.74 -33.46
N GLU A 641 -3.67 -8.85 -32.47
CA GLU A 641 -3.50 -7.41 -32.70
C GLU A 641 -2.17 -7.08 -33.42
N VAL A 642 -1.08 -7.74 -33.05
CA VAL A 642 0.21 -7.60 -33.74
C VAL A 642 0.09 -8.06 -35.20
N ALA A 643 -0.59 -9.18 -35.46
CA ALA A 643 -0.82 -9.65 -36.81
C ALA A 643 -1.68 -8.67 -37.63
N SER A 644 -2.71 -8.06 -37.03
CA SER A 644 -3.52 -7.00 -37.64
C SER A 644 -2.68 -5.76 -37.97
N LEU A 645 -1.83 -5.34 -37.05
CA LEU A 645 -0.93 -4.19 -37.22
C LEU A 645 0.11 -4.44 -38.32
N GLU A 646 0.64 -5.65 -38.44
CA GLU A 646 1.53 -6.04 -39.55
C GLU A 646 0.84 -5.92 -40.91
N THR A 647 -0.46 -6.24 -40.99
CA THR A 647 -1.23 -6.09 -42.25
C THR A 647 -1.46 -4.62 -42.62
N THR A 648 -1.81 -3.78 -41.65
CA THR A 648 -2.01 -2.34 -41.90
C THR A 648 -0.70 -1.61 -42.26
N VAL A 649 0.42 -1.96 -41.62
CA VAL A 649 1.75 -1.44 -42.00
C VAL A 649 2.11 -1.83 -43.43
N ARG A 650 1.81 -3.07 -43.84
CA ARG A 650 2.03 -3.55 -45.20
C ARG A 650 1.18 -2.79 -46.22
N ASP A 651 -0.08 -2.53 -45.92
CA ASP A 651 -0.98 -1.80 -46.81
C ASP A 651 -0.54 -0.33 -46.94
N LEU A 652 -0.09 0.28 -45.84
CA LEU A 652 0.47 1.64 -45.83
C LEU A 652 1.71 1.74 -46.74
N ASP A 653 2.60 0.74 -46.73
CA ASP A 653 3.77 0.68 -47.61
C ASP A 653 3.39 0.59 -49.11
N GLU A 654 2.32 -0.16 -49.43
CA GLU A 654 1.77 -0.22 -50.79
C GLU A 654 1.17 1.14 -51.22
N THR A 655 0.47 1.85 -50.33
CA THR A 655 -0.05 3.19 -50.64
C THR A 655 1.06 4.23 -50.81
N MET A 656 2.11 4.21 -49.99
CA MET A 656 3.28 5.10 -50.11
C MET A 656 4.02 4.88 -51.44
N SER A 657 4.13 3.62 -51.87
CA SER A 657 4.72 3.26 -53.16
C SER A 657 3.90 3.83 -54.32
N ALA A 658 2.56 3.73 -54.27
CA ALA A 658 1.67 4.30 -55.27
C ALA A 658 1.72 5.84 -55.31
N VAL A 659 1.81 6.50 -54.15
CA VAL A 659 1.98 7.95 -54.05
C VAL A 659 3.32 8.39 -54.65
N SER A 660 4.40 7.66 -54.42
CA SER A 660 5.71 7.93 -55.05
C SER A 660 5.65 7.82 -56.57
N GLU A 661 5.02 6.77 -57.12
CA GLU A 661 4.84 6.66 -58.59
C GLU A 661 4.03 7.82 -59.16
N ARG A 662 2.98 8.28 -58.46
CA ARG A 662 2.19 9.46 -58.88
C ARG A 662 3.01 10.75 -58.80
N LEU A 663 3.89 10.89 -57.82
CA LEU A 663 4.77 12.04 -57.68
C LEU A 663 5.77 12.10 -58.84
N ASP A 664 6.36 10.96 -59.22
CA ASP A 664 7.26 10.85 -60.37
C ASP A 664 6.55 11.22 -61.69
N ASP A 665 5.29 10.77 -61.88
CA ASP A 665 4.46 11.14 -63.04
C ASP A 665 4.14 12.65 -63.07
N VAL A 666 3.85 13.26 -61.91
CA VAL A 666 3.62 14.72 -61.80
C VAL A 666 4.89 15.51 -62.10
N VAL A 667 6.06 15.02 -61.66
CA VAL A 667 7.36 15.60 -61.98
C VAL A 667 7.65 15.51 -63.49
N GLU A 668 7.34 14.38 -64.14
CA GLU A 668 7.53 14.22 -65.59
C GLU A 668 6.57 15.09 -66.43
N ARG A 669 5.33 15.27 -65.95
CA ARG A 669 4.33 16.18 -66.57
C ARG A 669 4.70 17.65 -66.42
N THR A 670 5.34 18.03 -65.31
CA THR A 670 5.84 19.40 -65.07
C THR A 670 7.06 19.72 -65.94
N ALA A 671 7.79 18.72 -66.43
CA ALA A 671 8.95 18.89 -67.30
C ALA A 671 8.62 19.05 -68.82
N SER A 672 7.37 18.88 -69.24
CA SER A 672 6.97 18.96 -70.66
C SER A 672 6.78 20.42 -71.13
N THR A 673 7.88 20.98 -71.62
CA THR A 673 8.12 22.41 -71.90
C THR A 673 7.77 22.78 -73.36
N GLU A 674 6.50 22.66 -73.80
CA GLU A 674 6.07 23.15 -75.14
C GLU A 674 5.25 24.45 -75.10
N THR A 675 4.88 24.95 -73.91
CA THR A 675 4.21 26.26 -73.72
C THR A 675 5.17 27.41 -73.37
N VAL A 676 6.45 27.11 -73.11
CA VAL A 676 7.49 28.10 -72.76
C VAL A 676 8.19 28.68 -74.00
N ASP A 677 8.18 27.99 -75.15
CA ASP A 677 8.78 28.49 -76.39
C ASP A 677 8.02 29.70 -77.00
N GLY A 678 6.73 29.85 -76.68
CA GLY A 678 5.96 31.05 -77.02
C GLY A 678 6.30 32.25 -76.12
N LEU A 679 6.58 31.98 -74.84
CA LEU A 679 6.99 32.99 -73.85
C LEU A 679 8.45 33.44 -74.05
N ALA A 680 9.31 32.57 -74.60
CA ALA A 680 10.70 32.88 -74.93
C ALA A 680 10.86 33.98 -76.00
N ALA A 681 9.91 34.09 -76.94
CA ALA A 681 9.90 35.13 -77.97
C ALA A 681 9.52 36.51 -77.40
N ASP A 682 8.67 36.56 -76.38
CA ASP A 682 8.33 37.78 -75.65
C ASP A 682 9.40 38.14 -74.61
N LEU A 683 10.07 37.13 -74.04
CA LEU A 683 11.21 37.32 -73.14
C LEU A 683 12.44 37.89 -73.86
N GLU A 684 12.72 37.55 -75.13
CA GLU A 684 13.88 38.08 -75.87
C GLU A 684 13.82 39.63 -76.01
N GLY A 685 12.61 40.20 -76.10
CA GLY A 685 12.42 41.65 -76.08
C GLY A 685 12.55 42.31 -74.70
N VAL A 686 12.35 41.55 -73.62
CA VAL A 686 12.59 41.97 -72.23
C VAL A 686 14.07 41.76 -71.86
N THR A 687 14.74 40.75 -72.41
CA THR A 687 16.17 40.43 -72.24
C THR A 687 17.06 41.55 -72.75
N ASP A 688 16.76 42.17 -73.91
CA ASP A 688 17.53 43.32 -74.40
C ASP A 688 17.46 44.54 -73.45
N ALA A 689 16.33 44.71 -72.74
CA ALA A 689 16.15 45.80 -71.76
C ALA A 689 16.74 45.45 -70.39
N ILE A 690 16.69 44.17 -70.01
CA ILE A 690 17.31 43.63 -68.80
C ILE A 690 18.82 43.56 -68.95
N ASP A 691 19.41 43.29 -70.13
CA ASP A 691 20.87 43.28 -70.36
C ASP A 691 21.52 44.65 -70.08
N ASP A 692 20.81 45.74 -70.39
CA ASP A 692 21.23 47.11 -70.08
C ASP A 692 21.19 47.39 -68.55
N ASP A 693 20.21 46.82 -67.82
CA ASP A 693 20.11 46.91 -66.36
C ASP A 693 21.04 45.91 -65.64
N ILE A 694 21.29 44.73 -66.21
CA ILE A 694 22.25 43.71 -65.76
C ILE A 694 23.66 44.26 -65.89
N GLY A 695 24.03 44.98 -66.96
CA GLY A 695 25.35 45.61 -67.03
C GLY A 695 25.60 46.64 -65.91
N ALA A 696 24.54 47.27 -65.39
CA ALA A 696 24.62 48.12 -64.20
C ALA A 696 24.67 47.30 -62.91
N LEU A 697 23.93 46.18 -62.83
CA LEU A 697 23.88 45.27 -61.69
C LEU A 697 25.14 44.40 -61.54
N GLU A 698 25.78 43.98 -62.63
CA GLU A 698 27.04 43.23 -62.68
C GLU A 698 28.18 44.02 -62.05
N SER A 699 28.17 45.35 -62.18
CA SER A 699 29.14 46.22 -61.49
C SER A 699 28.90 46.35 -59.98
N THR A 700 27.68 46.04 -59.51
CA THR A 700 27.35 45.86 -58.09
C THR A 700 27.56 44.42 -57.60
N VAL A 701 27.43 43.42 -58.48
CA VAL A 701 27.67 41.99 -58.21
C VAL A 701 29.16 41.65 -58.19
N GLU A 702 30.02 42.25 -59.03
CA GLU A 702 31.49 42.16 -58.89
C GLU A 702 32.00 42.71 -57.52
N ARG A 703 31.15 43.47 -56.82
CA ARG A 703 31.39 43.97 -55.46
C ARG A 703 30.89 43.01 -54.36
N ILE A 704 30.05 42.03 -54.71
CA ILE A 704 29.49 40.97 -53.85
C ILE A 704 30.21 39.62 -54.10
N ASP A 705 30.64 39.34 -55.34
CA ASP A 705 31.48 38.19 -55.77
C ASP A 705 32.90 38.17 -55.15
N ALA A 706 33.19 39.10 -54.22
CA ALA A 706 34.35 39.07 -53.35
C ALA A 706 34.06 38.40 -51.98
N GLU A 707 32.90 37.75 -51.79
CA GLU A 707 32.59 36.88 -50.63
C GLU A 707 32.82 35.40 -50.99
N SER A 708 34.08 35.01 -51.06
CA SER A 708 34.53 33.61 -51.07
C SER A 708 34.36 32.90 -49.71
N ALA A 709 33.58 33.49 -48.78
CA ALA A 709 33.52 33.05 -47.38
C ALA A 709 32.43 32.00 -47.11
N MET A 710 31.31 32.03 -47.83
CA MET A 710 30.17 31.11 -47.59
C MET A 710 30.41 29.69 -48.12
N ASP A 711 31.15 29.51 -49.21
CA ASP A 711 31.47 28.17 -49.74
C ASP A 711 32.47 27.40 -48.86
N ASP A 712 33.44 28.12 -48.27
CA ASP A 712 34.38 27.54 -47.31
C ASP A 712 33.65 27.16 -46.00
N GLU A 713 32.66 27.96 -45.58
CA GLU A 713 31.84 27.70 -44.38
C GLU A 713 30.87 26.52 -44.59
N LEU A 714 30.23 26.41 -45.76
CA LEU A 714 29.38 25.26 -46.12
C LEU A 714 30.19 23.95 -46.24
N THR A 715 31.43 24.02 -46.73
CA THR A 715 32.32 22.85 -46.78
C THR A 715 32.73 22.43 -45.36
N ALA A 716 33.08 23.39 -44.49
CA ALA A 716 33.41 23.11 -43.10
C ALA A 716 32.22 22.55 -42.29
N LEU A 717 31.00 23.03 -42.58
CA LEU A 717 29.78 22.52 -41.97
C LEU A 717 29.49 21.08 -42.43
N ARG A 718 29.72 20.78 -43.73
CA ARG A 718 29.57 19.43 -44.28
C ARG A 718 30.59 18.45 -43.69
N ASP A 719 31.84 18.85 -43.56
CA ASP A 719 32.89 18.04 -42.93
C ASP A 719 32.60 17.81 -41.43
N SER A 720 32.05 18.82 -40.74
CA SER A 720 31.61 18.65 -39.34
C SER A 720 30.41 17.72 -39.24
N LEU A 721 29.46 17.80 -40.17
CA LEU A 721 28.29 16.93 -40.19
C LEU A 721 28.64 15.48 -40.55
N GLU A 722 29.63 15.26 -41.42
CA GLU A 722 30.20 13.94 -41.68
C GLU A 722 30.93 13.40 -40.43
N THR A 723 31.69 14.24 -39.73
CA THR A 723 32.33 13.86 -38.46
C THR A 723 31.29 13.50 -37.39
N THR A 724 30.25 14.31 -37.21
CA THR A 724 29.17 14.03 -36.26
C THR A 724 28.39 12.78 -36.66
N SER A 725 28.18 12.52 -37.96
CA SER A 725 27.55 11.28 -38.45
C SER A 725 28.40 10.05 -38.11
N ASP A 726 29.72 10.15 -38.25
CA ASP A 726 30.64 9.07 -37.88
C ASP A 726 30.66 8.85 -36.35
N GLU A 727 30.64 9.93 -35.55
CA GLU A 727 30.55 9.85 -34.09
C GLU A 727 29.22 9.24 -33.63
N ILE A 728 28.09 9.61 -34.24
CA ILE A 728 26.78 8.99 -33.97
C ILE A 728 26.80 7.49 -34.30
N THR A 729 27.44 7.10 -35.39
CA THR A 729 27.57 5.68 -35.77
C THR A 729 28.43 4.92 -34.75
N SER A 730 29.49 5.53 -34.22
CA SER A 730 30.29 4.95 -33.14
C SER A 730 29.50 4.80 -31.85
N VAL A 731 28.73 5.83 -31.47
CA VAL A 731 27.88 5.79 -30.26
C VAL A 731 26.79 4.73 -30.40
N ALA A 732 26.19 4.57 -31.58
CA ALA A 732 25.21 3.51 -31.82
C ALA A 732 25.82 2.10 -31.65
N ALA A 733 27.05 1.89 -32.11
CA ALA A 733 27.78 0.64 -31.89
C ALA A 733 28.12 0.41 -30.41
N ASP A 734 28.57 1.46 -29.70
CA ASP A 734 28.85 1.39 -28.25
C ASP A 734 27.58 1.08 -27.44
N VAL A 735 26.40 1.55 -27.88
CA VAL A 735 25.10 1.24 -27.27
C VAL A 735 24.70 -0.22 -27.53
N GLU A 736 24.95 -0.76 -28.73
CA GLU A 736 24.72 -2.18 -29.05
C GLU A 736 25.64 -3.10 -28.22
N ASP A 737 26.92 -2.72 -28.07
CA ASP A 737 27.87 -3.43 -27.23
C ASP A 737 27.44 -3.36 -25.75
N LEU A 738 26.97 -2.20 -25.27
CA LEU A 738 26.48 -2.04 -23.90
C LEU A 738 25.20 -2.84 -23.64
N ALA A 739 24.29 -2.95 -24.62
CA ALA A 739 23.11 -3.79 -24.51
C ALA A 739 23.49 -5.28 -24.37
N THR A 740 24.49 -5.72 -25.12
CA THR A 740 25.03 -7.09 -25.02
C THR A 740 25.70 -7.34 -23.67
N ASP A 741 26.46 -6.37 -23.16
CA ASP A 741 27.07 -6.44 -21.83
C ASP A 741 26.00 -6.49 -20.73
N LEU A 742 24.89 -5.75 -20.90
CA LEU A 742 23.78 -5.74 -19.95
C LEU A 742 23.05 -7.08 -19.89
N GLU A 743 22.79 -7.71 -21.05
CA GLU A 743 22.23 -9.06 -21.15
C GLU A 743 23.16 -10.10 -20.50
N SER A 744 24.48 -9.94 -20.65
CA SER A 744 25.45 -10.79 -19.95
C SER A 744 25.51 -10.56 -18.44
N VAL A 745 25.24 -9.34 -17.97
CA VAL A 745 25.17 -9.03 -16.53
C VAL A 745 23.89 -9.61 -15.93
N GLU A 746 22.77 -9.49 -16.63
CA GLU A 746 21.48 -10.06 -16.25
C GLU A 746 21.59 -11.58 -16.08
N GLY A 747 22.14 -12.29 -17.07
CA GLY A 747 22.35 -13.74 -16.95
C GLY A 747 23.30 -14.14 -15.80
N ARG A 748 24.24 -13.27 -15.39
CA ARG A 748 25.09 -13.50 -14.21
C ARG A 748 24.36 -13.22 -12.90
N ILE A 749 23.42 -12.28 -12.89
CA ILE A 749 22.56 -12.01 -11.74
C ILE A 749 21.65 -13.22 -11.52
N ASP A 750 21.04 -13.76 -12.58
CA ASP A 750 20.20 -14.96 -12.52
C ASP A 750 20.98 -16.19 -12.00
N GLU A 751 22.22 -16.38 -12.47
CA GLU A 751 23.07 -17.48 -11.99
C GLU A 751 23.44 -17.31 -10.51
N ILE A 752 23.74 -16.06 -10.08
CA ILE A 752 24.01 -15.77 -8.67
C ILE A 752 22.77 -15.97 -7.81
N ASP A 753 21.60 -15.59 -8.29
CA ASP A 753 20.34 -15.74 -7.57
C ASP A 753 19.98 -17.22 -7.41
N GLY A 754 20.14 -18.02 -8.47
CA GLY A 754 20.02 -19.47 -8.42
C GLY A 754 21.00 -20.12 -7.43
N ASP A 755 22.29 -19.79 -7.53
CA ASP A 755 23.32 -20.30 -6.61
C ASP A 755 23.07 -19.87 -5.16
N LEU A 756 22.56 -18.66 -4.94
CA LEU A 756 22.23 -18.15 -3.61
C LEU A 756 21.02 -18.87 -3.03
N SER A 757 19.97 -19.11 -3.83
CA SER A 757 18.79 -19.87 -3.45
C SER A 757 19.16 -21.29 -3.05
N ASP A 758 19.91 -22.00 -3.91
CA ASP A 758 20.38 -23.36 -3.63
C ASP A 758 21.20 -23.42 -2.34
N ARG A 759 22.06 -22.41 -2.10
CA ARG A 759 22.88 -22.37 -0.88
C ARG A 759 22.07 -22.04 0.36
N VAL A 760 21.02 -21.23 0.26
CA VAL A 760 20.08 -20.95 1.35
C VAL A 760 19.30 -22.22 1.70
N ASP A 761 18.82 -22.97 0.71
CA ASP A 761 18.10 -24.23 0.91
C ASP A 761 18.99 -25.32 1.53
N ASP A 762 20.25 -25.43 1.10
CA ASP A 762 21.23 -26.33 1.70
C ASP A 762 21.50 -25.99 3.16
N VAL A 763 21.67 -24.70 3.47
CA VAL A 763 21.88 -24.21 4.84
C VAL A 763 20.66 -24.51 5.70
N ARG A 764 19.46 -24.22 5.18
CA ARG A 764 18.20 -24.47 5.86
C ARG A 764 18.03 -25.96 6.18
N THR A 765 18.20 -26.83 5.17
CA THR A 765 18.10 -28.29 5.33
C THR A 765 19.12 -28.81 6.35
N THR A 766 20.34 -28.26 6.34
CA THR A 766 21.38 -28.63 7.31
C THR A 766 21.02 -28.19 8.73
N PHE A 767 20.46 -27.00 8.91
CA PHE A 767 20.01 -26.52 10.21
C PHE A 767 18.82 -27.33 10.74
N GLU A 768 17.84 -27.64 9.89
CA GLU A 768 16.69 -28.49 10.24
C GLU A 768 17.18 -29.86 10.72
N SER A 769 18.05 -30.54 9.95
CA SER A 769 18.62 -31.83 10.37
C SER A 769 19.39 -31.74 11.69
N ARG A 770 20.12 -30.65 11.94
CA ARG A 770 20.84 -30.46 13.21
C ARG A 770 19.90 -30.21 14.38
N ILE A 771 18.78 -29.51 14.16
CA ILE A 771 17.76 -29.27 15.17
C ILE A 771 17.11 -30.61 15.54
N ASP A 772 16.74 -31.42 14.55
CA ASP A 772 16.15 -32.75 14.75
C ASP A 772 17.11 -33.68 15.52
N ASP A 773 18.39 -33.69 15.17
CA ASP A 773 19.41 -34.47 15.88
C ASP A 773 19.55 -34.03 17.34
N VAL A 774 19.54 -32.72 17.60
CA VAL A 774 19.63 -32.15 18.96
C VAL A 774 18.37 -32.47 19.76
N GLN A 775 17.19 -32.34 19.17
CA GLN A 775 15.93 -32.70 19.81
C GLN A 775 15.91 -34.18 20.19
N THR A 776 16.26 -35.06 19.25
CA THR A 776 16.34 -36.51 19.49
C THR A 776 17.32 -36.83 20.62
N THR A 777 18.52 -36.22 20.60
CA THR A 777 19.52 -36.44 21.64
C THR A 777 19.03 -35.95 23.01
N LEU A 778 18.36 -34.80 23.05
CA LEU A 778 17.84 -34.24 24.30
C LEU A 778 16.70 -35.08 24.87
N GLU A 779 15.81 -35.61 24.02
CA GLU A 779 14.76 -36.54 24.43
C GLU A 779 15.35 -37.82 25.02
N GLU A 780 16.39 -38.37 24.39
CA GLU A 780 17.10 -39.55 24.90
C GLU A 780 17.80 -39.25 26.25
N ASP A 781 18.48 -38.11 26.39
CA ASP A 781 19.16 -37.70 27.62
C ASP A 781 18.15 -37.44 28.76
N ILE A 782 17.00 -36.81 28.47
CA ILE A 782 15.93 -36.58 29.46
C ILE A 782 15.33 -37.91 29.91
N ALA A 783 15.04 -38.82 28.99
CA ALA A 783 14.51 -40.14 29.31
C ALA A 783 15.49 -40.92 30.19
N ALA A 784 16.80 -40.87 29.88
CA ALA A 784 17.82 -41.53 30.69
C ALA A 784 17.93 -40.93 32.10
N LEU A 785 17.80 -39.61 32.23
CA LEU A 785 17.82 -38.92 33.52
C LEU A 785 16.60 -39.26 34.38
N ASP A 786 15.42 -39.37 33.78
CA ASP A 786 14.19 -39.77 34.46
C ASP A 786 14.32 -41.20 35.02
N ASP A 787 14.80 -42.11 34.19
CA ASP A 787 15.12 -43.49 34.54
C ASP A 787 16.11 -43.58 35.73
N ASP A 788 17.11 -42.70 35.77
CA ASP A 788 18.10 -42.65 36.86
C ASP A 788 17.51 -42.02 38.14
N LEU A 789 16.66 -41.00 38.01
CA LEU A 789 15.94 -40.42 39.14
C LEU A 789 14.94 -41.39 39.77
N GLU A 790 14.24 -42.21 38.97
CA GLU A 790 13.40 -43.30 39.47
C GLU A 790 14.23 -44.30 40.29
N ARG A 791 15.40 -44.70 39.78
CA ARG A 791 16.30 -45.62 40.49
C ARG A 791 16.82 -45.05 41.81
N GLU A 792 17.20 -43.77 41.83
CA GLU A 792 17.59 -43.08 43.07
C GLU A 792 16.42 -43.01 44.05
N THR A 793 15.22 -42.71 43.57
CA THR A 793 14.00 -42.63 44.39
C THR A 793 13.67 -43.98 45.03
N ASP A 794 13.73 -45.07 44.26
CA ASP A 794 13.54 -46.43 44.77
C ASP A 794 14.61 -46.79 45.82
N SER A 795 15.88 -46.46 45.57
CA SER A 795 16.97 -46.72 46.51
C SER A 795 16.80 -45.95 47.82
N ILE A 796 16.35 -44.70 47.76
CA ILE A 796 16.04 -43.88 48.93
C ILE A 796 14.85 -44.47 49.69
N ALA A 797 13.79 -44.89 48.99
CA ALA A 797 12.62 -45.51 49.61
C ALA A 797 12.97 -46.81 50.37
N GLU A 798 13.84 -47.65 49.79
CA GLU A 798 14.38 -48.83 50.47
C GLU A 798 15.18 -48.45 51.72
N THR A 799 16.02 -47.41 51.63
CA THR A 799 16.83 -46.92 52.77
C THR A 799 15.95 -46.37 53.89
N VAL A 800 14.90 -45.61 53.56
CA VAL A 800 13.94 -45.08 54.53
C VAL A 800 13.21 -46.22 55.23
N THR A 801 12.77 -47.24 54.48
CA THR A 801 12.13 -48.44 55.05
C THR A 801 13.07 -49.16 56.01
N ALA A 802 14.35 -49.31 55.65
CA ALA A 802 15.35 -49.93 56.53
C ALA A 802 15.62 -49.10 57.79
N ILE A 803 15.59 -47.77 57.71
CA ILE A 803 15.72 -46.89 58.89
C ILE A 803 14.49 -47.02 59.79
N ASP A 804 13.28 -47.05 59.21
CA ASP A 804 12.03 -47.22 59.95
C ASP A 804 12.08 -48.51 60.78
N ASP A 805 12.39 -49.65 60.15
CA ASP A 805 12.56 -50.94 60.84
C ASP A 805 13.58 -50.87 62.01
N ARG A 806 14.65 -50.08 61.87
CA ARG A 806 15.65 -49.89 62.93
C ARG A 806 15.15 -48.99 64.06
N VAL A 807 14.40 -47.94 63.77
CA VAL A 807 13.74 -47.09 64.77
C VAL A 807 12.77 -47.93 65.57
N ASP A 808 11.93 -48.68 64.87
CA ASP A 808 10.92 -49.59 65.40
C ASP A 808 11.56 -50.69 66.29
N GLY A 809 12.72 -51.20 65.88
CA GLY A 809 13.53 -52.11 66.70
C GLY A 809 14.11 -51.44 67.96
N THR A 810 14.50 -50.16 67.86
CA THR A 810 15.05 -49.39 68.98
C THR A 810 13.96 -49.04 70.00
N GLU A 811 12.78 -48.66 69.56
CA GLU A 811 11.64 -48.37 70.42
C GLU A 811 11.24 -49.58 71.26
N ARG A 812 11.19 -50.77 70.66
CA ARG A 812 10.95 -52.03 71.38
C ARG A 812 11.99 -52.29 72.47
N ARG A 813 13.26 -51.98 72.20
CA ARG A 813 14.35 -52.13 73.18
C ARG A 813 14.25 -51.12 74.31
N VAL A 814 13.84 -49.88 74.02
CA VAL A 814 13.60 -48.85 75.04
C VAL A 814 12.43 -49.25 75.93
N ALA A 815 11.34 -49.77 75.37
CA ALA A 815 10.21 -50.30 76.14
C ALA A 815 10.61 -51.46 77.06
N ASP A 816 11.39 -52.43 76.57
CA ASP A 816 11.93 -53.53 77.40
C ASP A 816 12.82 -53.01 78.54
N HIS A 817 13.66 -52.02 78.26
CA HIS A 817 14.48 -51.38 79.29
C HIS A 817 13.64 -50.65 80.35
N ASP A 818 12.54 -49.99 79.96
CA ASP A 818 11.63 -49.31 80.88
C ASP A 818 10.94 -50.30 81.82
N ASP A 819 10.40 -51.41 81.27
CA ASP A 819 9.81 -52.51 82.04
C ASP A 819 10.82 -53.13 83.04
N ARG A 820 12.08 -53.25 82.62
CA ARG A 820 13.17 -53.72 83.48
C ARG A 820 13.49 -52.71 84.58
N LEU A 821 13.52 -51.42 84.28
CA LEU A 821 13.77 -50.36 85.27
C LEU A 821 12.64 -50.29 86.29
N ASP A 822 11.38 -50.46 85.88
CA ASP A 822 10.23 -50.56 86.78
C ASP A 822 10.35 -51.76 87.72
N THR A 823 10.75 -52.91 87.18
CA THR A 823 10.99 -54.12 87.98
C THR A 823 12.12 -53.90 88.99
N VAL A 824 13.22 -53.30 88.56
CA VAL A 824 14.35 -52.92 89.45
C VAL A 824 13.88 -51.96 90.53
N GLY A 825 13.10 -50.94 90.18
CA GLY A 825 12.51 -49.98 91.11
C GLY A 825 11.67 -50.66 92.20
N ALA A 826 10.74 -51.53 91.82
CA ALA A 826 9.89 -52.26 92.76
C ALA A 826 10.69 -53.17 93.73
N THR A 827 11.75 -53.82 93.24
CA THR A 827 12.63 -54.63 94.11
C THR A 827 13.44 -53.77 95.07
N LEU A 828 13.93 -52.60 94.63
CA LEU A 828 14.65 -51.65 95.49
C LEU A 828 13.75 -51.09 96.61
N GLU A 829 12.49 -50.77 96.31
CA GLU A 829 11.52 -50.37 97.35
C GLU A 829 11.33 -51.45 98.42
N THR A 830 11.25 -52.72 98.00
CA THR A 830 11.11 -53.85 98.92
C THR A 830 12.35 -54.01 99.80
N VAL A 831 13.54 -53.94 99.19
CA VAL A 831 14.85 -53.95 99.88
C VAL A 831 14.94 -52.80 100.89
N GLU A 832 14.52 -51.59 100.53
CA GLU A 832 14.53 -50.43 101.42
C GLU A 832 13.60 -50.62 102.63
N VAL A 833 12.39 -51.15 102.41
CA VAL A 833 11.43 -51.46 103.47
C VAL A 833 12.01 -52.48 104.46
N ASP A 834 12.69 -53.51 103.96
CA ASP A 834 13.31 -54.54 104.78
C ASP A 834 14.52 -54.01 105.57
N ILE A 835 15.38 -53.19 104.97
CA ILE A 835 16.50 -52.53 105.67
C ILE A 835 16.00 -51.63 106.80
N ASN A 836 14.96 -50.82 106.54
CA ASN A 836 14.37 -49.93 107.56
C ASN A 836 13.78 -50.73 108.73
N ARG A 837 13.12 -51.86 108.45
CA ARG A 837 12.60 -52.76 109.48
C ARG A 837 13.71 -53.43 110.29
N ILE A 838 14.74 -53.97 109.63
CA ILE A 838 15.91 -54.56 110.31
C ILE A 838 16.59 -53.52 111.20
N SER A 839 16.70 -52.27 110.73
CA SER A 839 17.29 -51.18 111.51
C SER A 839 16.49 -50.90 112.79
N ALA A 840 15.15 -50.87 112.69
CA ALA A 840 14.27 -50.69 113.86
C ALA A 840 14.33 -51.88 114.83
N ASP A 841 14.37 -53.12 114.32
CA ASP A 841 14.52 -54.31 115.16
C ASP A 841 15.88 -54.32 115.88
N LEU A 842 16.96 -53.91 115.22
CA LEU A 842 18.30 -53.81 115.82
C LEU A 842 18.33 -52.76 116.94
N GLU A 843 17.68 -51.61 116.77
CA GLU A 843 17.56 -50.58 117.81
C GLU A 843 16.77 -51.11 119.02
N SER A 844 15.67 -51.83 118.78
CA SER A 844 14.90 -52.52 119.84
C SER A 844 15.75 -53.59 120.53
N LEU A 845 16.51 -54.40 119.79
CA LEU A 845 17.40 -55.43 120.33
C LEU A 845 18.52 -54.80 121.18
N GLU A 846 19.11 -53.69 120.74
CA GLU A 846 20.13 -52.94 121.48
C GLU A 846 19.58 -52.42 122.82
N GLU A 847 18.39 -51.79 122.81
CA GLU A 847 17.73 -51.32 124.05
C GLU A 847 17.48 -52.48 125.03
N ARG A 848 17.13 -53.66 124.51
CA ARG A 848 16.86 -54.85 125.31
C ARG A 848 18.11 -55.53 125.85
N ILE A 849 19.20 -55.54 125.09
CA ILE A 849 20.52 -56.01 125.55
C ILE A 849 21.05 -55.09 126.65
N ASP A 850 20.93 -53.77 126.50
CA ASP A 850 21.35 -52.79 127.51
C ASP A 850 20.54 -52.89 128.81
N ALA A 851 19.32 -53.42 128.75
CA ALA A 851 18.46 -53.68 129.90
C ALA A 851 18.71 -55.03 130.61
N ASP A 852 19.57 -55.92 130.08
CA ASP A 852 19.80 -57.25 130.65
C ASP A 852 20.71 -57.22 131.90
N ASP A 853 20.13 -57.57 133.06
CA ASP A 853 20.80 -57.65 134.37
C ASP A 853 21.29 -59.09 134.71
N GLY A 854 21.31 -60.01 133.73
CA GLY A 854 21.86 -61.37 133.87
C GLY A 854 20.88 -62.42 134.43
N THR A 855 19.57 -62.22 134.24
CA THR A 855 18.51 -63.18 134.61
C THR A 855 18.01 -63.92 133.37
N SER A 856 17.36 -65.08 133.52
CA SER A 856 17.12 -66.01 132.38
C SER A 856 15.99 -65.60 131.41
N GLU A 857 15.12 -64.66 131.79
CA GLU A 857 13.95 -64.25 130.99
C GLU A 857 14.31 -63.33 129.80
N PRO A 858 15.14 -62.27 129.95
CA PRO A 858 15.56 -61.42 128.83
C PRO A 858 16.31 -62.18 127.72
N ALA A 859 17.07 -63.23 128.09
CA ALA A 859 17.89 -63.99 127.14
C ALA A 859 17.06 -64.74 126.07
N VAL A 860 15.87 -65.26 126.42
CA VAL A 860 15.01 -66.00 125.47
C VAL A 860 14.38 -65.04 124.47
N GLU A 861 13.90 -63.91 124.94
CA GLU A 861 13.28 -62.92 124.06
C GLU A 861 14.33 -62.16 123.21
N ILE A 862 15.60 -62.06 123.65
CA ILE A 862 16.73 -61.61 122.82
C ILE A 862 17.01 -62.65 121.72
N GLU A 863 16.95 -63.95 122.04
CA GLU A 863 17.10 -65.03 121.06
C GLU A 863 15.98 -65.01 120.01
N ASP A 864 14.74 -64.71 120.42
CA ASP A 864 13.59 -64.53 119.51
C ASP A 864 13.78 -63.32 118.57
N ASP A 865 14.23 -62.17 119.08
CA ASP A 865 14.50 -60.98 118.25
C ASP A 865 15.66 -61.21 117.27
N VAL A 866 16.73 -61.87 117.73
CA VAL A 866 17.86 -62.27 116.87
C VAL A 866 17.38 -63.23 115.78
N SER A 867 16.46 -64.16 116.08
CA SER A 867 15.85 -65.04 115.08
C SER A 867 15.01 -64.25 114.08
N ALA A 868 14.21 -63.29 114.53
CA ALA A 868 13.38 -62.47 113.65
C ALA A 868 14.21 -61.57 112.71
N ILE A 869 15.31 -60.99 113.20
CA ILE A 869 16.28 -60.24 112.39
C ILE A 869 16.98 -61.15 111.40
N ALA A 870 17.35 -62.37 111.81
CA ALA A 870 17.98 -63.36 110.93
C ALA A 870 17.05 -63.76 109.77
N ASP A 871 15.77 -64.01 110.04
CA ASP A 871 14.77 -64.34 109.02
C ASP A 871 14.57 -63.17 108.04
N ARG A 872 14.56 -61.92 108.52
CA ARG A 872 14.46 -60.72 107.67
C ARG A 872 15.73 -60.49 106.84
N LEU A 873 16.91 -60.74 107.38
CA LEU A 873 18.17 -60.69 106.62
C LEU A 873 18.20 -61.76 105.51
N GLU A 874 17.58 -62.92 105.72
CA GLU A 874 17.43 -63.95 104.70
C GLU A 874 16.43 -63.54 103.60
N SER A 875 15.34 -62.84 103.97
CA SER A 875 14.42 -62.19 103.02
C SER A 875 15.13 -61.14 102.17
N LEU A 876 15.82 -60.19 102.80
CA LEU A 876 16.58 -59.13 102.13
C LEU A 876 17.65 -59.70 101.19
N ARG A 877 18.31 -60.79 101.59
CA ARG A 877 19.26 -61.48 100.73
C ARG A 877 18.58 -62.12 99.51
N THR A 878 17.37 -62.67 99.68
CA THR A 878 16.59 -63.24 98.59
C THR A 878 16.18 -62.15 97.58
N ASP A 879 15.74 -60.99 98.07
CA ASP A 879 15.39 -59.85 97.23
C ASP A 879 16.60 -59.23 96.54
N HIS A 880 17.74 -59.13 97.24
CA HIS A 880 19.02 -58.73 96.65
C HIS A 880 19.47 -59.71 95.55
N ASP A 881 19.35 -61.02 95.79
CA ASP A 881 19.68 -62.04 94.79
C ASP A 881 18.69 -62.01 93.61
N ALA A 882 17.44 -61.60 93.82
CA ALA A 882 16.46 -61.38 92.75
C ALA A 882 16.81 -60.14 91.92
N LEU A 883 17.11 -59.01 92.57
CA LEU A 883 17.60 -57.79 91.93
C LEU A 883 18.88 -58.04 91.13
N ALA A 884 19.85 -58.77 91.72
CA ALA A 884 21.09 -59.15 91.04
C ALA A 884 20.79 -59.95 89.76
N ARG A 885 19.84 -60.89 89.78
CA ARG A 885 19.46 -61.65 88.57
C ARG A 885 18.77 -60.79 87.50
N THR A 886 17.97 -59.80 87.87
CA THR A 886 17.30 -58.89 86.90
C THR A 886 18.29 -57.89 86.27
N VAL A 887 19.31 -57.50 87.04
CA VAL A 887 20.41 -56.64 86.54
C VAL A 887 21.40 -57.45 85.71
N GLU A 888 21.66 -58.70 86.08
CA GLU A 888 22.66 -59.60 85.47
C GLU A 888 22.07 -60.47 84.34
N SER A 889 20.76 -60.43 84.10
CA SER A 889 20.20 -60.91 82.83
C SER A 889 20.69 -59.98 81.72
N ASP A 890 21.82 -60.37 81.11
CA ASP A 890 22.44 -59.75 79.95
C ASP A 890 21.39 -59.43 78.86
N PRO A 891 21.56 -58.34 78.10
CA PRO A 891 20.88 -58.20 76.82
C PRO A 891 21.53 -59.21 75.85
N ASP A 892 20.85 -60.32 75.61
CA ASP A 892 21.28 -61.31 74.60
C ASP A 892 21.46 -60.66 73.21
N GLU A 893 22.47 -61.14 72.49
CA GLU A 893 22.58 -61.18 71.01
C GLU A 893 22.87 -59.88 70.21
N SER A 894 23.05 -58.71 70.81
CA SER A 894 23.29 -57.47 70.03
C SER A 894 24.77 -57.10 69.80
N ALA A 895 25.72 -57.56 70.62
CA ALA A 895 27.15 -57.25 70.41
C ALA A 895 27.78 -57.94 69.18
N VAL A 896 27.14 -59.02 68.69
CA VAL A 896 27.52 -59.68 67.43
C VAL A 896 26.86 -58.99 66.23
N GLN A 897 25.65 -58.48 66.40
CA GLN A 897 24.90 -57.75 65.37
C GLN A 897 25.53 -56.38 65.06
N VAL A 898 26.04 -55.66 66.07
CA VAL A 898 26.81 -54.42 65.85
C VAL A 898 28.10 -54.67 65.04
N LEU A 899 28.70 -55.86 65.14
CA LEU A 899 29.86 -56.25 64.31
C LEU A 899 29.48 -56.72 62.89
N GLU A 900 28.22 -57.10 62.67
CA GLU A 900 27.66 -57.28 61.32
C GLU A 900 27.26 -55.94 60.71
N GLU A 901 26.57 -55.05 61.44
CA GLU A 901 26.23 -53.69 61.00
C GLU A 901 27.47 -52.88 60.61
N VAL A 902 28.60 -53.02 61.33
CA VAL A 902 29.87 -52.38 60.93
C VAL A 902 30.45 -52.96 59.64
N ARG A 903 30.21 -54.23 59.32
CA ARG A 903 30.64 -54.82 58.04
C ARG A 903 29.71 -54.43 56.89
N THR A 904 28.42 -54.27 57.17
CA THR A 904 27.45 -53.77 56.19
C THR A 904 27.73 -52.31 55.88
N LEU A 905 28.06 -51.48 56.89
CA LEU A 905 28.49 -50.10 56.67
C LEU A 905 29.81 -50.01 55.88
N ASP A 906 30.77 -50.92 56.10
CA ASP A 906 32.02 -50.97 55.33
C ASP A 906 31.72 -51.29 53.84
N SER A 907 30.76 -52.19 53.59
CA SER A 907 30.24 -52.51 52.25
C SER A 907 29.48 -51.35 51.61
N GLU A 908 28.69 -50.59 52.38
CA GLU A 908 27.97 -49.41 51.89
C GLU A 908 28.95 -48.26 51.60
N ILE A 909 30.00 -48.09 52.41
CA ILE A 909 31.06 -47.11 52.16
C ILE A 909 31.87 -47.49 50.91
N ASP A 910 32.20 -48.77 50.73
CA ASP A 910 32.85 -49.25 49.50
C ASP A 910 31.96 -49.01 48.26
N SER A 911 30.65 -49.28 48.36
CA SER A 911 29.69 -48.97 47.29
C SER A 911 29.56 -47.48 47.02
N LEU A 912 29.67 -46.63 48.05
CA LEU A 912 29.62 -45.19 47.92
C LEU A 912 30.90 -44.65 47.25
N ASP A 913 32.07 -45.19 47.60
CA ASP A 913 33.34 -44.88 46.93
C ASP A 913 33.30 -45.29 45.45
N GLU A 914 32.64 -46.40 45.12
CA GLU A 914 32.46 -46.87 43.74
C GLU A 914 31.49 -45.95 42.95
N ARG A 915 30.41 -45.46 43.58
CA ARG A 915 29.53 -44.42 43.00
C ARG A 915 30.25 -43.09 42.81
N VAL A 916 31.06 -42.65 43.77
CA VAL A 916 31.87 -41.43 43.65
C VAL A 916 32.91 -41.55 42.53
N ALA A 917 33.51 -42.74 42.36
CA ALA A 917 34.41 -43.00 41.24
C ALA A 917 33.69 -42.95 39.89
N ALA A 918 32.47 -43.50 39.80
CA ALA A 918 31.65 -43.44 38.59
C ALA A 918 31.24 -42.00 38.23
N VAL A 919 30.87 -41.18 39.22
CA VAL A 919 30.55 -39.75 39.01
C VAL A 919 31.79 -38.97 38.56
N ALA A 920 32.97 -39.28 39.08
CA ALA A 920 34.21 -38.66 38.61
C ALA A 920 34.54 -39.04 37.14
N GLU A 921 34.19 -40.26 36.72
CA GLU A 921 34.36 -40.71 35.34
C GLU A 921 33.34 -40.05 34.39
N GLN A 922 32.08 -39.90 34.81
CA GLN A 922 31.06 -39.13 34.09
C GLN A 922 31.46 -37.66 33.93
N HIS A 923 32.00 -37.03 34.99
CA HIS A 923 32.49 -35.65 34.91
C HIS A 923 33.65 -35.52 33.93
N SER A 924 34.59 -36.48 33.91
CA SER A 924 35.69 -36.49 32.95
C SER A 924 35.19 -36.68 31.50
N SER A 925 34.15 -37.49 31.29
CA SER A 925 33.53 -37.64 29.97
C SER A 925 32.80 -36.38 29.53
N LEU A 926 32.16 -35.67 30.46
CA LEU A 926 31.51 -34.40 30.18
C LEU A 926 32.53 -33.29 29.85
N GLU A 927 33.66 -33.25 30.55
CA GLU A 927 34.78 -32.35 30.23
C GLU A 927 35.34 -32.63 28.82
N GLU A 928 35.48 -33.89 28.41
CA GLU A 928 35.93 -34.26 27.05
C GLU A 928 34.89 -33.88 25.98
N ARG A 929 33.59 -34.00 26.29
CA ARG A 929 32.50 -33.51 25.40
C ARG A 929 32.54 -31.99 25.25
N ILE A 930 32.78 -31.25 26.33
CA ILE A 930 32.91 -29.79 26.31
C ILE A 930 34.13 -29.37 25.48
N GLU A 931 35.28 -30.02 25.66
CA GLU A 931 36.50 -29.72 24.89
C GLU A 931 36.29 -30.03 23.38
N THR A 932 35.52 -31.08 23.06
CA THR A 932 35.12 -31.40 21.68
C THR A 932 34.15 -30.36 21.11
N MET A 933 33.26 -29.82 21.93
CA MET A 933 32.29 -28.79 21.52
C MET A 933 32.97 -27.43 21.32
N ASP A 934 33.93 -27.06 22.16
CA ASP A 934 34.80 -25.90 21.98
C ASP A 934 35.64 -26.02 20.70
N ALA A 935 36.17 -27.21 20.40
CA ALA A 935 36.88 -27.45 19.14
C ALA A 935 35.95 -27.29 17.92
N ARG A 936 34.71 -27.79 17.99
CA ARG A 936 33.71 -27.60 16.93
C ARG A 936 33.27 -26.15 16.77
N ILE A 937 33.15 -25.40 17.87
CA ILE A 937 32.88 -23.95 17.84
C ILE A 937 34.06 -23.22 17.19
N GLY A 938 35.31 -23.57 17.53
CA GLY A 938 36.49 -23.04 16.87
C GLY A 938 36.53 -23.36 15.36
N ASP A 939 36.16 -24.57 14.95
CA ASP A 939 36.09 -24.94 13.53
C ASP A 939 34.99 -24.16 12.79
N VAL A 940 33.86 -23.87 13.45
CA VAL A 940 32.78 -23.00 12.91
C VAL A 940 33.23 -21.54 12.80
N GLU A 941 34.01 -21.03 13.75
CA GLU A 941 34.60 -19.69 13.68
C GLU A 941 35.66 -19.59 12.56
N THR A 942 36.36 -20.68 12.25
CA THR A 942 37.39 -20.70 11.19
C THR A 942 36.78 -20.82 9.78
N HIS A 943 35.57 -21.38 9.64
CA HIS A 943 34.86 -21.50 8.35
C HIS A 943 34.19 -20.19 7.88
N ASN A 944 34.20 -19.12 8.69
CA ASN A 944 33.72 -17.80 8.30
C ASN A 944 34.83 -16.90 7.70
N GLY A 945 36.00 -17.47 7.43
CA GLY A 945 37.10 -16.81 6.70
C GLY A 945 36.83 -16.67 5.20
N ARG A 946 35.78 -15.93 4.84
CA ARG A 946 35.47 -15.51 3.46
C ARG A 946 36.50 -14.52 2.88
N ASP A 947 37.52 -14.15 3.63
CA ASP A 947 38.58 -13.24 3.17
C ASP A 947 39.47 -13.88 2.09
N GLU A 948 39.78 -15.19 2.18
CA GLU A 948 40.66 -15.84 1.19
C GLU A 948 39.96 -16.13 -0.15
N GLU A 949 38.66 -16.37 -0.14
CA GLU A 949 37.85 -16.61 -1.34
C GLU A 949 37.54 -15.29 -2.08
N ILE A 950 37.32 -14.20 -1.35
CA ILE A 950 37.21 -12.84 -1.90
C ILE A 950 38.55 -12.35 -2.47
N GLU A 951 39.68 -12.74 -1.87
CA GLU A 951 41.02 -12.36 -2.37
C GLU A 951 41.44 -13.20 -3.60
N ALA A 952 40.97 -14.44 -3.71
CA ALA A 952 41.07 -15.26 -4.92
C ALA A 952 40.22 -14.68 -6.07
N LEU A 953 38.96 -14.30 -5.81
CA LEU A 953 38.08 -13.66 -6.80
C LEU A 953 38.57 -12.27 -7.21
N ARG A 954 39.16 -11.48 -6.29
CA ARG A 954 39.83 -10.20 -6.64
C ARG A 954 41.07 -10.39 -7.50
N THR A 955 41.80 -11.50 -7.31
CA THR A 955 42.97 -11.84 -8.13
C THR A 955 42.55 -12.29 -9.53
N GLU A 956 41.44 -13.02 -9.65
CA GLU A 956 40.88 -13.47 -10.93
C GLU A 956 40.22 -12.30 -11.70
N LEU A 957 39.55 -11.38 -11.01
CA LEU A 957 39.01 -10.12 -11.57
C LEU A 957 40.12 -9.14 -12.02
N ALA A 958 41.26 -9.11 -11.32
CA ALA A 958 42.43 -8.32 -11.73
C ALA A 958 43.14 -8.90 -12.96
N ALA A 959 43.03 -10.20 -13.21
CA ALA A 959 43.55 -10.85 -14.42
C ALA A 959 42.67 -10.56 -15.64
N VAL A 960 41.35 -10.46 -15.46
CA VAL A 960 40.39 -10.11 -16.53
C VAL A 960 40.49 -8.63 -16.93
N ARG A 961 40.82 -7.73 -15.99
CA ARG A 961 41.02 -6.29 -16.27
C ARG A 961 42.34 -5.96 -16.99
N GLY A 962 43.20 -6.96 -17.23
CA GLY A 962 44.58 -6.78 -17.68
C GLY A 962 44.90 -7.12 -19.14
N ASP A 963 43.98 -7.71 -19.91
CA ASP A 963 44.31 -8.18 -21.27
C ASP A 963 43.22 -7.88 -22.32
N GLY A 964 43.16 -6.60 -22.70
CA GLY A 964 42.38 -6.11 -23.85
C GLY A 964 43.24 -5.75 -25.07
N THR A 965 44.47 -6.27 -25.20
CA THR A 965 45.26 -6.06 -26.42
C THR A 965 46.15 -7.26 -26.77
N ALA A 966 45.63 -8.23 -27.55
CA ALA A 966 46.25 -8.81 -28.76
C ALA A 966 45.86 -10.29 -29.03
N THR A 967 45.25 -10.53 -30.18
CA THR A 967 45.15 -11.86 -30.84
C THR A 967 46.43 -12.21 -31.63
N PRO A 968 46.60 -13.42 -32.21
CA PRO A 968 46.81 -14.74 -31.56
C PRO A 968 48.03 -15.50 -32.16
N THR A 969 48.64 -16.47 -31.46
CA THR A 969 49.46 -17.50 -32.14
C THR A 969 49.47 -18.84 -31.42
N LEU A 970 48.99 -19.90 -32.09
CA LEU A 970 49.30 -21.31 -31.80
C LEU A 970 50.80 -21.57 -32.02
N PRO A 971 51.43 -22.49 -31.25
CA PRO A 971 51.67 -23.80 -31.85
C PRO A 971 51.61 -25.01 -30.90
N SER A 972 51.65 -26.16 -31.58
CA SER A 972 51.46 -27.56 -31.20
C SER A 972 52.60 -28.28 -30.43
N SER A 973 52.17 -29.23 -29.59
CA SER A 973 52.66 -30.62 -29.43
C SER A 973 53.98 -30.95 -28.68
N ILE A 974 53.97 -32.18 -28.10
CA ILE A 974 55.05 -33.08 -27.62
C ILE A 974 55.09 -33.21 -26.08
N VAL A 975 54.50 -34.25 -25.46
CA VAL A 975 54.92 -35.67 -25.35
C VAL A 975 55.89 -35.95 -24.20
N ALA A 976 55.47 -36.93 -23.38
CA ALA A 976 56.23 -37.90 -22.58
C ALA A 976 56.80 -37.51 -21.21
N GLY A 977 56.52 -38.40 -20.25
CA GLY A 977 57.53 -38.84 -19.28
C GLY A 977 56.99 -39.09 -17.89
N GLY A 978 56.52 -40.31 -17.63
CA GLY A 978 56.22 -40.77 -16.27
C GLY A 978 57.47 -41.03 -15.42
N GLY A 979 57.23 -41.56 -14.23
CA GLY A 979 58.25 -42.22 -13.41
C GLY A 979 58.61 -41.42 -12.17
N GLY A 980 57.97 -41.77 -11.06
CA GLY A 980 58.22 -41.18 -9.76
C GLY A 980 59.51 -41.63 -9.09
N ALA A 981 59.65 -41.21 -7.84
CA ALA A 981 60.15 -41.98 -6.71
C ALA A 981 60.41 -41.02 -5.55
N GLY A 982 59.91 -41.38 -4.37
CA GLY A 982 60.89 -41.70 -3.34
C GLY A 982 60.65 -41.15 -1.94
N VAL A 983 60.26 -42.08 -1.08
CA VAL A 983 60.82 -42.33 0.27
C VAL A 983 60.28 -41.43 1.37
N VAL A 984 59.32 -41.87 2.21
CA VAL A 984 59.36 -42.94 3.25
C VAL A 984 60.35 -42.66 4.37
N ALA A 985 59.82 -42.30 5.54
CA ALA A 985 60.09 -42.89 6.86
C ALA A 985 59.38 -42.04 7.92
N GLY A 986 58.59 -42.56 8.85
CA GLY A 986 58.32 -43.94 9.24
C GLY A 986 58.19 -44.04 10.76
N GLY A 987 57.34 -44.97 11.21
CA GLY A 987 57.37 -45.59 12.53
C GLY A 987 56.38 -45.00 13.53
N VAL A 988 55.13 -45.48 13.68
CA VAL A 988 54.58 -46.85 13.89
C VAL A 988 55.00 -47.46 15.23
N ALA A 989 54.03 -47.70 16.14
CA ALA A 989 53.58 -49.03 16.56
C ALA A 989 52.99 -49.05 17.99
N ALA A 990 51.72 -49.47 18.13
CA ALA A 990 51.26 -50.67 18.86
C ALA A 990 49.75 -50.52 19.19
N LEU A 991 48.80 -51.28 18.64
CA LEU A 991 48.47 -52.72 18.65
C LEU A 991 47.45 -53.13 19.75
N THR A 992 46.48 -53.94 19.27
CA THR A 992 45.44 -54.79 19.93
C THR A 992 44.05 -54.14 20.03
N GLY A 993 42.91 -54.72 19.59
CA GLY A 993 42.62 -55.96 18.84
C GLY A 993 41.09 -56.30 18.85
N ASN A 994 40.59 -56.89 17.76
CA ASN A 994 39.28 -57.58 17.51
C ASN A 994 38.00 -56.73 17.33
N VAL A 995 37.39 -56.63 16.12
CA VAL A 995 36.59 -57.62 15.33
C VAL A 995 35.15 -57.76 15.83
N VAL A 996 34.23 -57.00 15.20
CA VAL A 996 32.93 -57.45 14.69
C VAL A 996 32.70 -56.80 13.32
N ILE A 997 32.25 -57.62 12.37
CA ILE A 997 32.08 -57.40 10.93
C ILE A 997 30.61 -57.11 10.64
N GLY A 998 30.32 -56.28 9.64
CA GLY A 998 28.99 -56.29 9.02
C GLY A 998 28.65 -55.34 7.86
N THR A 999 29.64 -54.79 7.14
CA THR A 999 29.66 -54.58 5.67
C THR A 999 28.64 -53.67 4.97
N GLY A 1000 29.16 -52.56 4.42
CA GLY A 1000 28.53 -51.74 3.40
C GLY A 1000 28.83 -52.15 1.95
N ALA A 1001 28.11 -51.47 1.05
CA ALA A 1001 28.43 -51.08 -0.32
C ALA A 1001 29.11 -52.10 -1.27
N ALA A 1002 28.35 -52.59 -2.27
CA ALA A 1002 28.71 -52.58 -3.70
C ALA A 1002 27.87 -53.60 -4.50
N LEU A 1003 26.84 -53.20 -5.27
CA LEU A 1003 26.25 -54.05 -6.35
C LEU A 1003 25.47 -53.29 -7.46
N VAL A 1004 25.99 -52.18 -8.03
CA VAL A 1004 25.55 -51.71 -9.37
C VAL A 1004 26.34 -52.40 -10.51
N GLY A 1005 27.38 -53.18 -10.18
CA GLY A 1005 28.09 -54.07 -11.11
C GLY A 1005 27.38 -55.38 -11.49
N LEU A 1006 26.15 -55.65 -11.01
CA LEU A 1006 25.43 -56.91 -11.27
C LEU A 1006 24.25 -56.79 -12.27
N VAL A 1007 23.94 -55.60 -12.80
CA VAL A 1007 22.83 -55.42 -13.75
C VAL A 1007 23.25 -55.62 -15.22
N LEU A 1008 24.55 -55.51 -15.56
CA LEU A 1008 25.06 -55.78 -16.92
C LEU A 1008 25.53 -57.25 -17.16
N ILE A 1009 25.39 -58.13 -16.18
CA ILE A 1009 25.58 -59.60 -16.35
C ILE A 1009 24.25 -60.36 -16.18
N GLY A 1010 23.21 -59.75 -15.61
CA GLY A 1010 21.86 -60.32 -15.48
C GLY A 1010 21.03 -60.37 -16.77
N VAL A 1011 21.23 -59.44 -17.72
CA VAL A 1011 20.48 -59.39 -18.99
C VAL A 1011 21.06 -60.34 -20.06
N ALA A 1012 22.26 -60.92 -19.85
CA ALA A 1012 22.82 -61.95 -20.74
C ALA A 1012 22.40 -63.40 -20.37
N VAL A 1013 21.70 -63.61 -19.25
CA VAL A 1013 21.16 -64.93 -18.84
C VAL A 1013 19.63 -65.02 -18.99
N ALA A 1014 18.94 -63.89 -19.17
CA ALA A 1014 17.53 -63.84 -19.60
C ALA A 1014 17.35 -64.00 -21.14
N LEU A 1015 18.30 -64.65 -21.82
CA LEU A 1015 18.18 -65.09 -23.21
C LEU A 1015 18.30 -66.62 -23.40
N VAL A 1016 18.11 -67.43 -22.34
CA VAL A 1016 17.84 -68.88 -22.49
C VAL A 1016 16.95 -69.40 -21.33
N ARG A 1017 15.68 -68.98 -21.30
CA ARG A 1017 14.45 -69.72 -20.94
C ARG A 1017 13.42 -68.90 -20.19
#